data_AF-A0A916DU41-F1
#
_entry.id   AF-A0A916DU41-F1
#
_cell.length_a   1.000
_cell.length_b   1.000
_cell.length_c   1.000
_cell.angle_alpha   90.00
_cell.angle_beta   90.00
_cell.angle_gamma   90.00
#
_symmetry.space_group_name_H-M   'P 1'
#
loop_
_entity.id
_entity.type
_entity.pdbx_description
1 polymer ?
#
loop_
_entity_poly.entity_id
_entity_poly.type
_entity_poly.pdbx_seq_one_letter_code
_entity_poly.pdbx_strand_id
1 'polypeptide(L)'
;MYLSTKQTFKLDEIIKSFEVGYRSFIVNKLKINFPTFGEFYDALMEANSKFEKTSILHTHKMKNKLKSHIKKARDHYNTINLCENSLKTHSYDNNVPYVSELLDYITIFFNISFHNTGILNHFSSTEEFLYHSKIYHSIRNVLSHPASNRVTIQDAKFTTIFVTKLIRSLSGMYFWYVQSSTIQSKIEEFLNQINNTNVKIHNLNEVGYSHPKIVCRENELNKLNTAILGKGEFYRTAGSFAIYGYGGVGKTALVLEFIYRLLKKIDDSEGKLLFDFILFFSSKDELLKVSKVSGEFQLAEINKQIDSFSDFQQKLYKKLAISNIEEVGGKYNRGLIVIDNLENLSEQDKESIFQLIKRTPLNTQYLITSRNEEPSDDDLNLKEFRKLNDGKKFIEQYIDQNDLDVILSDDEINGLLAVSKGNTLILVLSLLIIKSGKSSIDKIISELQFIESKNIEIIADFMYKNTFEKALEELEKEGYSPRNLVKVISLYDEPVDLYSASKLAKMSITDAEYICRKLISKLVLDKRNEQYTINEFANSFILIKLLPDKIELGKEKSRIREHKKRIKEQLENLSLKRKKNKKLADIMDDWTPRNYIDKVAIAEVFGLFDKAKIIVKNNNKDEAKKIIQIFNENEKMTNHPYIKFTKARVFSLLLPLWFGKEKERKKKETVRYFEDAIQSIEFSYLYMRNTKSHGAVLWIFGTYIKVSIPEEIQRSTNFLEQARDIFKNLPNAEKNYLSVIGTLVFNYSELLNKTKDRAYRHKIKFHHKIMANNKSKIIRLGYNYERYIKRYNKLKI
;
A
#
# COMPACT_ATOMS: atom_id res chain seq x y z
N MET A 1 -23.40 3.42 17.62
CA MET A 1 -23.20 4.63 18.46
C MET A 1 -22.73 4.26 19.85
N TYR A 2 -21.90 5.10 20.45
CA TYR A 2 -21.41 4.95 21.84
C TYR A 2 -22.26 5.78 22.81
N LEU A 3 -22.30 5.36 24.07
CA LEU A 3 -22.87 6.16 25.16
C LEU A 3 -22.02 7.38 25.46
N SER A 4 -22.67 8.49 25.83
CA SER A 4 -22.01 9.64 26.46
C SER A 4 -21.47 9.27 27.83
N THR A 5 -20.54 10.06 28.35
CA THR A 5 -19.97 9.96 29.70
C THR A 5 -21.07 9.98 30.76
N LYS A 6 -22.05 10.89 30.63
CA LYS A 6 -23.20 10.96 31.55
C LYS A 6 -24.05 9.69 31.51
N GLN A 7 -24.36 9.20 30.31
CA GLN A 7 -25.10 7.93 30.14
C GLN A 7 -24.30 6.74 30.69
N THR A 8 -22.98 6.75 30.51
CA THR A 8 -22.07 5.71 31.02
C THR A 8 -22.11 5.63 32.54
N PHE A 9 -22.10 6.77 33.25
CA PHE A 9 -22.24 6.79 34.71
C PHE A 9 -23.58 6.24 35.19
N LYS A 10 -24.68 6.55 34.49
CA LYS A 10 -26.00 5.98 34.81
C LYS A 10 -26.04 4.47 34.64
N LEU A 11 -25.44 3.96 33.56
CA LEU A 11 -25.33 2.51 33.35
C LEU A 11 -24.48 1.84 34.44
N ASP A 12 -23.38 2.46 34.86
CA ASP A 12 -22.53 1.98 35.96
C ASP A 12 -23.29 1.92 37.28
N GLU A 13 -24.10 2.94 37.58
CA GLU A 13 -24.96 2.97 38.76
C GLU A 13 -25.97 1.81 38.76
N ILE A 14 -26.65 1.57 37.63
CA ILE A 14 -27.59 0.44 37.47
C ILE A 14 -26.89 -0.89 37.72
N ILE A 15 -25.74 -1.11 37.08
CA ILE A 15 -25.00 -2.37 37.14
C ILE A 15 -24.50 -2.63 38.56
N LYS A 16 -23.87 -1.64 39.21
CA LYS A 16 -23.36 -1.80 40.58
C LYS A 16 -24.48 -1.99 41.60
N SER A 17 -25.63 -1.33 41.41
CA SER A 17 -26.81 -1.54 42.25
C SER A 17 -27.35 -2.96 42.14
N PHE A 18 -27.39 -3.51 40.91
CA PHE A 18 -27.80 -4.88 40.63
C PHE A 18 -26.80 -5.92 41.14
N GLU A 19 -25.50 -5.66 41.01
CA GLU A 19 -24.40 -6.58 41.31
C GLU A 19 -24.49 -7.17 42.72
N VAL A 20 -24.84 -6.36 43.72
CA VAL A 20 -24.95 -6.81 45.12
C VAL A 20 -26.05 -7.87 45.28
N GLY A 21 -27.20 -7.67 44.64
CA GLY A 21 -28.30 -8.63 44.68
C GLY A 21 -27.98 -9.90 43.92
N TYR A 22 -27.37 -9.77 42.76
CA TYR A 22 -26.94 -10.91 41.96
C TYR A 22 -25.90 -11.77 42.69
N ARG A 23 -24.90 -11.12 43.30
CA ARG A 23 -23.89 -11.76 44.14
C ARG A 23 -24.50 -12.48 45.33
N SER A 24 -25.43 -11.83 46.03
CA SER A 24 -26.11 -12.40 47.20
C SER A 24 -26.88 -13.68 46.84
N PHE A 25 -27.56 -13.70 45.70
CA PHE A 25 -28.21 -14.89 45.17
C PHE A 25 -27.20 -16.02 44.92
N ILE A 26 -26.12 -15.75 44.18
CA ILE A 26 -25.11 -16.76 43.82
C ILE A 26 -24.49 -17.38 45.07
N VAL A 27 -24.01 -16.54 45.99
CA VAL A 27 -23.38 -16.96 47.24
C VAL A 27 -24.33 -17.77 48.11
N ASN A 28 -25.59 -17.34 48.25
CA ASN A 28 -26.60 -18.07 49.01
C ASN A 28 -26.83 -19.48 48.44
N LYS A 29 -26.92 -19.64 47.11
CA LYS A 29 -27.08 -20.95 46.48
C LYS A 29 -25.86 -21.83 46.66
N LEU A 30 -24.66 -21.28 46.52
CA LEU A 30 -23.43 -22.03 46.78
C LEU A 30 -23.34 -22.49 48.25
N LYS A 31 -23.76 -21.66 49.21
CA LYS A 31 -23.70 -22.03 50.64
C LYS A 31 -24.77 -23.03 51.05
N ILE A 32 -25.94 -23.03 50.41
CA ILE A 32 -26.96 -24.06 50.60
C ILE A 32 -26.45 -25.42 50.11
N ASN A 33 -25.79 -25.45 48.94
CA ASN A 33 -25.32 -26.69 48.34
C ASN A 33 -23.95 -27.16 48.84
N PHE A 34 -23.12 -26.24 49.33
CA PHE A 34 -21.78 -26.50 49.86
C PHE A 34 -21.58 -25.80 51.22
N PRO A 35 -22.22 -26.29 52.30
CA PRO A 35 -22.18 -25.66 53.62
C PRO A 35 -20.79 -25.64 54.27
N THR A 36 -19.90 -26.55 53.87
CA THR A 36 -18.51 -26.64 54.36
C THR A 36 -17.46 -26.41 53.26
N PHE A 37 -16.23 -26.03 53.66
CA PHE A 37 -15.10 -25.87 52.72
C PHE A 37 -14.76 -27.18 52.01
N GLY A 38 -14.85 -28.32 52.72
CA GLY A 38 -14.57 -29.64 52.15
C GLY A 38 -15.49 -29.95 50.98
N GLU A 39 -16.79 -29.78 51.17
CA GLU A 39 -17.79 -30.01 50.12
C GLU A 39 -17.61 -29.08 48.91
N PHE A 40 -17.26 -27.81 49.15
CA PHE A 40 -16.95 -26.88 48.06
C PHE A 40 -15.69 -27.28 47.28
N TYR A 41 -14.63 -27.71 47.98
CA TYR A 41 -13.40 -28.16 47.36
C TYR A 41 -13.57 -29.45 46.56
N ASP A 42 -14.31 -30.42 47.11
CA ASP A 42 -14.62 -31.69 46.45
C ASP A 42 -15.45 -31.44 45.18
N ALA A 43 -16.43 -30.54 45.24
CA ALA A 43 -17.21 -30.15 44.07
C ALA A 43 -16.36 -29.48 42.97
N LEU A 44 -15.35 -28.67 43.31
CA LEU A 44 -14.40 -28.12 42.34
C LEU A 44 -13.52 -29.21 41.71
N MET A 45 -13.06 -30.17 42.52
CA MET A 45 -12.25 -31.29 42.05
C MET A 45 -13.04 -32.22 41.13
N GLU A 46 -14.31 -32.47 41.47
CA GLU A 46 -15.25 -33.23 40.65
C GLU A 46 -15.57 -32.51 39.33
N ALA A 47 -15.79 -31.19 39.36
CA ALA A 47 -15.99 -30.39 38.14
C ALA A 47 -14.75 -30.43 37.23
N ASN A 48 -13.54 -30.51 37.81
CA ASN A 48 -12.30 -30.59 37.04
C ASN A 48 -12.03 -31.98 36.48
N SER A 49 -12.44 -33.05 37.17
CA SER A 49 -12.33 -34.43 36.68
C SER A 49 -13.35 -34.74 35.59
N LYS A 50 -14.58 -34.20 35.71
CA LYS A 50 -15.66 -34.34 34.73
C LYS A 50 -15.62 -33.31 33.60
N PHE A 51 -14.55 -32.53 33.47
CA PHE A 51 -14.43 -31.51 32.44
C PHE A 51 -14.34 -32.14 31.04
N GLU A 52 -15.47 -32.31 30.37
CA GLU A 52 -15.56 -32.73 28.98
C GLU A 52 -15.60 -31.53 28.03
N LYS A 53 -14.84 -31.62 26.92
CA LYS A 53 -14.65 -30.54 25.92
C LYS A 53 -15.90 -30.23 25.07
N THR A 54 -17.05 -30.81 25.38
CA THR A 54 -18.19 -30.93 24.44
C THR A 54 -19.36 -30.01 24.76
N SER A 55 -19.39 -29.31 25.91
CA SER A 55 -20.48 -28.40 26.26
C SER A 55 -20.14 -26.94 25.98
N ILE A 56 -21.15 -26.15 25.62
CA ILE A 56 -21.11 -24.68 25.42
C ILE A 56 -20.55 -23.92 26.65
N LEU A 57 -20.51 -24.58 27.82
CA LEU A 57 -20.05 -24.05 29.11
C LEU A 57 -18.54 -24.27 29.37
N HIS A 58 -17.85 -25.14 28.61
CA HIS A 58 -16.51 -25.65 28.97
C HIS A 58 -15.44 -25.31 27.92
N THR A 59 -14.92 -24.08 27.96
CA THR A 59 -13.82 -23.61 27.08
C THR A 59 -12.42 -23.90 27.64
N HIS A 60 -11.38 -23.85 26.81
CA HIS A 60 -9.98 -23.98 27.27
C HIS A 60 -9.62 -22.90 28.31
N LYS A 61 -10.13 -21.68 28.16
CA LYS A 61 -10.03 -20.61 29.18
C LYS A 61 -10.67 -21.04 30.51
N MET A 62 -11.82 -21.71 30.46
CA MET A 62 -12.52 -22.19 31.66
C MET A 62 -11.74 -23.28 32.40
N LYS A 63 -11.06 -24.19 31.70
CA LYS A 63 -10.20 -25.22 32.34
C LYS A 63 -9.04 -24.60 33.14
N ASN A 64 -8.40 -23.57 32.59
CA ASN A 64 -7.33 -22.86 33.29
C ASN A 64 -7.86 -22.06 34.48
N LYS A 65 -9.02 -21.41 34.33
CA LYS A 65 -9.71 -20.74 35.43
C LYS A 65 -10.07 -21.73 36.55
N LEU A 66 -10.64 -22.89 36.22
CA LEU A 66 -11.01 -23.92 37.18
C LEU A 66 -9.81 -24.40 38.00
N LYS A 67 -8.66 -24.64 37.36
CA LYS A 67 -7.40 -24.95 38.07
C LYS A 67 -6.97 -23.82 39.02
N SER A 68 -7.13 -22.56 38.61
CA SER A 68 -6.86 -21.40 39.46
C SER A 68 -7.81 -21.33 40.66
N HIS A 69 -9.11 -21.57 40.44
CA HIS A 69 -10.13 -21.63 41.49
C HIS A 69 -9.83 -22.74 42.49
N ILE A 70 -9.40 -23.93 42.05
CA ILE A 70 -8.94 -25.01 42.93
C ILE A 70 -7.74 -24.57 43.79
N LYS A 71 -6.72 -23.95 43.16
CA LYS A 71 -5.52 -23.49 43.88
C LYS A 71 -5.84 -22.45 44.96
N LYS A 72 -6.86 -21.62 44.74
CA LYS A 72 -7.32 -20.56 45.66
C LYS A 72 -8.65 -20.88 46.34
N ALA A 73 -9.05 -22.15 46.41
CA ALA A 73 -10.39 -22.53 46.84
C ALA A 73 -10.74 -22.02 48.23
N ARG A 74 -9.75 -21.96 49.14
CA ARG A 74 -9.95 -21.46 50.50
C ARG A 74 -10.29 -19.98 50.54
N ASP A 75 -9.59 -19.18 49.74
CA ASP A 75 -9.82 -17.73 49.64
C ASP A 75 -11.21 -17.47 49.06
N HIS A 76 -11.56 -18.17 47.98
CA HIS A 76 -12.90 -18.10 47.39
C HIS A 76 -13.98 -18.48 48.41
N TYR A 77 -13.81 -19.58 49.14
CA TYR A 77 -14.78 -20.00 50.15
C TYR A 77 -14.92 -19.00 51.31
N ASN A 78 -13.82 -18.38 51.74
CA ASN A 78 -13.85 -17.31 52.75
C ASN A 78 -14.65 -16.10 52.25
N THR A 79 -14.42 -15.66 51.01
CA THR A 79 -15.20 -14.54 50.42
C THR A 79 -16.69 -14.86 50.26
N ILE A 80 -17.03 -16.12 49.92
CA ILE A 80 -18.41 -16.60 49.90
C ILE A 80 -19.04 -16.50 51.31
N ASN A 81 -18.33 -16.95 52.36
CA ASN A 81 -18.82 -16.85 53.75
C ASN A 81 -19.05 -15.41 54.20
N LEU A 82 -18.11 -14.51 53.93
CA LEU A 82 -18.22 -13.09 54.27
C LEU A 82 -19.42 -12.45 53.57
N CYS A 83 -19.62 -12.76 52.29
CA CYS A 83 -20.74 -12.25 51.53
C CYS A 83 -22.10 -12.85 51.97
N GLU A 84 -22.14 -14.11 52.41
CA GLU A 84 -23.36 -14.72 52.97
C GLU A 84 -23.74 -14.06 54.31
N ASN A 85 -22.75 -13.77 55.15
CA ASN A 85 -22.94 -13.03 56.39
C ASN A 85 -23.44 -11.61 56.13
N SER A 86 -22.92 -10.95 55.09
CA SER A 86 -23.39 -9.63 54.63
C SER A 86 -24.88 -9.68 54.24
N LEU A 87 -25.32 -10.73 53.53
CA LEU A 87 -26.73 -10.94 53.20
C LEU A 87 -27.60 -11.16 54.45
N LYS A 88 -27.13 -11.88 55.47
CA LYS A 88 -27.91 -12.14 56.70
C LYS A 88 -28.02 -10.92 57.60
N THR A 89 -26.97 -10.10 57.65
CA THR A 89 -26.84 -8.95 58.57
C THR A 89 -27.17 -7.61 57.92
N HIS A 90 -27.39 -7.59 56.60
CA HIS A 90 -27.51 -6.39 55.78
C HIS A 90 -26.35 -5.40 56.00
N SER A 91 -25.15 -5.93 56.25
CA SER A 91 -23.93 -5.15 56.47
C SER A 91 -23.04 -5.17 55.22
N TYR A 92 -22.24 -4.12 55.06
CA TYR A 92 -21.40 -3.94 53.87
C TYR A 92 -19.95 -4.35 54.15
N ASP A 93 -19.43 -5.29 53.35
CA ASP A 93 -18.02 -5.70 53.32
C ASP A 93 -17.45 -5.52 51.91
N ASN A 94 -16.21 -5.03 51.82
CA ASN A 94 -15.47 -4.86 50.57
C ASN A 94 -14.80 -6.16 50.09
N ASN A 95 -14.66 -7.17 50.96
CA ASN A 95 -14.05 -8.47 50.64
C ASN A 95 -15.08 -9.41 50.03
N VAL A 96 -15.39 -9.18 48.75
CA VAL A 96 -16.46 -9.86 48.01
C VAL A 96 -15.93 -10.47 46.72
N PRO A 97 -16.55 -11.56 46.22
CA PRO A 97 -16.16 -12.13 44.94
C PRO A 97 -16.30 -11.10 43.81
N TYR A 98 -15.31 -11.08 42.91
CA TYR A 98 -15.35 -10.28 41.70
C TYR A 98 -16.43 -10.80 40.73
N VAL A 99 -16.96 -9.93 39.86
CA VAL A 99 -17.97 -10.34 38.86
C VAL A 99 -17.47 -11.47 37.95
N SER A 100 -16.17 -11.49 37.61
CA SER A 100 -15.57 -12.60 36.87
C SER A 100 -15.68 -13.93 37.62
N GLU A 101 -15.50 -13.92 38.95
CA GLU A 101 -15.58 -15.11 39.80
C GLU A 101 -17.02 -15.57 39.95
N LEU A 102 -17.98 -14.64 40.10
CA LEU A 102 -19.41 -14.95 40.15
C LEU A 102 -19.89 -15.69 38.90
N LEU A 103 -19.44 -15.25 37.73
CA LEU A 103 -19.77 -15.89 36.46
C LEU A 103 -19.07 -17.23 36.28
N ASP A 104 -17.83 -17.35 36.75
CA ASP A 104 -17.14 -18.63 36.80
C ASP A 104 -17.90 -19.61 37.71
N TYR A 105 -18.39 -19.19 38.88
CA TYR A 105 -19.19 -20.04 39.77
C TYR A 105 -20.49 -20.51 39.11
N ILE A 106 -21.21 -19.61 38.45
CA ILE A 106 -22.42 -19.98 37.70
C ILE A 106 -22.08 -21.01 36.63
N THR A 107 -20.96 -20.83 35.91
CA THR A 107 -20.58 -21.73 34.83
C THR A 107 -20.13 -23.09 35.35
N ILE A 108 -19.32 -23.13 36.41
CA ILE A 108 -18.77 -24.36 37.01
C ILE A 108 -19.89 -25.16 37.68
N PHE A 109 -20.75 -24.50 38.45
CA PHE A 109 -21.78 -25.15 39.27
C PHE A 109 -23.18 -25.04 38.67
N PHE A 110 -23.31 -24.78 37.37
CA PHE A 110 -24.60 -24.50 36.73
C PHE A 110 -25.64 -25.59 37.01
N ASN A 111 -25.28 -26.85 36.69
CA ASN A 111 -26.18 -28.00 36.81
C ASN A 111 -26.54 -28.30 38.27
N ILE A 112 -25.57 -28.18 39.17
CA ILE A 112 -25.72 -28.56 40.59
C ILE A 112 -26.47 -27.47 41.37
N SER A 113 -26.16 -26.19 41.11
CA SER A 113 -26.58 -25.09 41.98
C SER A 113 -27.52 -24.07 41.37
N PHE A 114 -27.67 -24.03 40.03
CA PHE A 114 -28.40 -22.93 39.38
C PHE A 114 -29.51 -23.41 38.42
N HIS A 115 -29.40 -24.60 37.84
CA HIS A 115 -30.36 -25.10 36.83
C HIS A 115 -31.82 -25.06 37.31
N ASN A 116 -32.08 -25.44 38.57
CA ASN A 116 -33.44 -25.52 39.14
C ASN A 116 -33.86 -24.28 39.96
N THR A 117 -33.14 -23.17 39.86
CA THR A 117 -33.33 -21.99 40.74
C THR A 117 -34.22 -20.89 40.16
N GLY A 118 -34.81 -21.11 38.98
CA GLY A 118 -35.63 -20.13 38.28
C GLY A 118 -34.84 -19.02 37.57
N ILE A 119 -33.50 -19.01 37.67
CA ILE A 119 -32.64 -18.02 37.01
C ILE A 119 -32.85 -17.96 35.48
N LEU A 120 -33.29 -19.07 34.88
CA LEU A 120 -33.57 -19.20 33.45
C LEU A 120 -35.00 -18.81 33.04
N ASN A 121 -35.94 -18.58 33.97
CA ASN A 121 -37.38 -18.49 33.68
C ASN A 121 -37.76 -17.43 32.62
N HIS A 122 -36.96 -16.37 32.48
CA HIS A 122 -37.18 -15.28 31.53
C HIS A 122 -36.22 -15.30 30.32
N PHE A 123 -35.48 -16.39 30.15
CA PHE A 123 -34.60 -16.64 29.02
C PHE A 123 -35.15 -17.78 28.16
N SER A 124 -35.05 -17.65 26.84
CA SER A 124 -35.54 -18.65 25.89
C SER A 124 -34.68 -19.91 25.87
N SER A 125 -33.40 -19.79 26.25
CA SER A 125 -32.47 -20.91 26.36
C SER A 125 -31.31 -20.58 27.30
N THR A 126 -30.59 -21.63 27.72
CA THR A 126 -29.30 -21.50 28.44
C THR A 126 -28.28 -20.71 27.62
N GLU A 127 -28.29 -20.85 26.29
CA GLU A 127 -27.41 -20.11 25.38
C GLU A 127 -27.69 -18.61 25.42
N GLU A 128 -28.97 -18.22 25.42
CA GLU A 128 -29.38 -16.81 25.52
C GLU A 128 -28.89 -16.21 26.85
N PHE A 129 -29.07 -16.94 27.96
CA PHE A 129 -28.58 -16.52 29.28
C PHE A 129 -27.06 -16.31 29.29
N LEU A 130 -26.29 -17.27 28.75
CA LEU A 130 -24.82 -17.17 28.70
C LEU A 130 -24.35 -16.03 27.80
N TYR A 131 -25.04 -15.80 26.67
CA TYR A 131 -24.73 -14.69 25.78
C TYR A 131 -24.88 -13.34 26.50
N HIS A 132 -26.03 -13.11 27.15
CA HIS A 132 -26.26 -11.89 27.91
C HIS A 132 -25.33 -11.74 29.12
N SER A 133 -25.02 -12.84 29.81
CA SER A 133 -24.09 -12.88 30.93
C SER A 133 -22.66 -12.46 30.51
N LYS A 134 -22.19 -12.93 29.35
CA LYS A 134 -20.90 -12.49 28.77
C LYS A 134 -20.89 -11.00 28.43
N ILE A 135 -21.98 -10.48 27.86
CA ILE A 135 -22.09 -9.03 27.58
C ILE A 135 -22.06 -8.23 28.88
N TYR A 136 -22.80 -8.66 29.91
CA TYR A 136 -22.79 -8.04 31.23
C TYR A 136 -21.38 -7.99 31.83
N HIS A 137 -20.64 -9.11 31.80
CA HIS A 137 -19.25 -9.16 32.25
C HIS A 137 -18.36 -8.14 31.52
N SER A 138 -18.44 -8.13 30.19
CA SER A 138 -17.64 -7.26 29.34
C SER A 138 -17.91 -5.79 29.66
N ILE A 139 -19.18 -5.40 29.76
CA ILE A 139 -19.57 -4.03 30.12
C ILE A 139 -19.11 -3.69 31.53
N ARG A 140 -19.31 -4.57 32.53
CA ARG A 140 -18.90 -4.29 33.91
C ARG A 140 -17.39 -4.02 34.01
N ASN A 141 -16.58 -4.79 33.30
CA ASN A 141 -15.12 -4.60 33.27
C ASN A 141 -14.74 -3.27 32.61
N VAL A 142 -15.39 -2.92 31.50
CA VAL A 142 -15.20 -1.62 30.84
C VAL A 142 -15.55 -0.48 31.81
N LEU A 143 -16.67 -0.57 32.53
CA LEU A 143 -17.13 0.47 33.46
C LEU A 143 -16.20 0.69 34.67
N SER A 144 -15.34 -0.27 35.02
CA SER A 144 -14.29 -0.08 36.03
C SER A 144 -13.24 0.97 35.64
N HIS A 145 -13.14 1.35 34.36
CA HIS A 145 -12.22 2.37 33.84
C HIS A 145 -12.95 3.48 33.05
N PRO A 146 -13.75 4.34 33.73
CA PRO A 146 -14.72 5.24 33.10
C PRO A 146 -14.16 6.17 32.00
N ALA A 147 -12.91 6.62 32.15
CA ALA A 147 -12.26 7.56 31.22
C ALA A 147 -11.98 6.98 29.81
N SER A 148 -11.95 5.66 29.64
CA SER A 148 -11.58 4.96 28.39
C SER A 148 -12.77 4.32 27.64
N ASN A 149 -14.00 4.56 28.11
CA ASN A 149 -15.12 3.68 27.79
C ASN A 149 -15.74 3.86 26.40
N ARG A 150 -15.82 2.74 25.68
CA ARG A 150 -16.54 2.55 24.40
C ARG A 150 -17.66 1.53 24.60
N VAL A 151 -18.71 1.95 25.30
CA VAL A 151 -19.92 1.13 25.48
C VAL A 151 -20.89 1.49 24.36
N THR A 152 -21.29 0.52 23.55
CA THR A 152 -22.28 0.75 22.50
C THR A 152 -23.68 0.83 23.10
N ILE A 153 -24.58 1.59 22.46
CA ILE A 153 -25.99 1.65 22.86
C ILE A 153 -26.62 0.24 22.85
N GLN A 154 -26.23 -0.59 21.89
CA GLN A 154 -26.74 -1.95 21.77
C GLN A 154 -26.29 -2.85 22.93
N ASP A 155 -25.00 -2.85 23.27
CA ASP A 155 -24.49 -3.62 24.40
C ASP A 155 -25.16 -3.16 25.70
N ALA A 156 -25.32 -1.84 25.88
CA ALA A 156 -26.01 -1.28 27.04
C ALA A 156 -27.46 -1.78 27.13
N LYS A 157 -28.21 -1.78 26.02
CA LYS A 157 -29.57 -2.33 25.95
C LYS A 157 -29.59 -3.82 26.31
N PHE A 158 -28.67 -4.62 25.77
CA PHE A 158 -28.56 -6.04 26.12
C PHE A 158 -28.23 -6.29 27.58
N THR A 159 -27.38 -5.45 28.19
CA THR A 159 -27.11 -5.51 29.63
C THR A 159 -28.31 -5.11 30.47
N THR A 160 -29.04 -4.06 30.11
CA THR A 160 -30.28 -3.71 30.83
C THR A 160 -31.36 -4.79 30.72
N ILE A 161 -31.45 -5.48 29.57
CA ILE A 161 -32.34 -6.63 29.38
C ILE A 161 -31.94 -7.77 30.33
N PHE A 162 -30.65 -8.09 30.40
CA PHE A 162 -30.14 -9.12 31.32
C PHE A 162 -30.51 -8.84 32.77
N VAL A 163 -30.23 -7.61 33.23
CA VAL A 163 -30.56 -7.15 34.59
C VAL A 163 -32.06 -7.23 34.84
N THR A 164 -32.89 -6.75 33.91
CA THR A 164 -34.35 -6.77 34.04
C THR A 164 -34.90 -8.20 34.13
N LYS A 165 -34.43 -9.10 33.26
CA LYS A 165 -34.83 -10.52 33.28
C LYS A 165 -34.47 -11.17 34.61
N LEU A 166 -33.28 -10.91 35.14
CA LEU A 166 -32.84 -11.47 36.42
C LEU A 166 -33.57 -10.88 37.62
N ILE A 167 -33.84 -9.57 37.64
CA ILE A 167 -34.65 -8.96 38.69
C ILE A 167 -36.04 -9.62 38.78
N ARG A 168 -36.64 -9.96 37.63
CA ARG A 168 -37.94 -10.66 37.58
C ARG A 168 -37.86 -12.12 38.01
N SER A 169 -36.70 -12.78 37.84
CA SER A 169 -36.50 -14.18 38.21
C SER A 169 -36.11 -14.38 39.68
N LEU A 170 -35.50 -13.38 40.31
CA LEU A 170 -34.88 -13.51 41.64
C LEU A 170 -35.79 -12.94 42.74
N SER A 171 -35.76 -13.58 43.93
CA SER A 171 -36.50 -13.08 45.10
C SER A 171 -35.98 -11.72 45.57
N GLY A 172 -36.91 -10.85 45.99
CA GLY A 172 -36.61 -9.52 46.54
C GLY A 172 -35.65 -9.56 47.75
N MET A 173 -35.60 -10.67 48.48
CA MET A 173 -34.72 -10.84 49.65
C MET A 173 -33.23 -10.69 49.32
N TYR A 174 -32.82 -10.98 48.08
CA TYR A 174 -31.43 -10.83 47.67
C TYR A 174 -31.04 -9.37 47.42
N PHE A 175 -32.01 -8.49 47.15
CA PHE A 175 -31.82 -7.08 46.83
C PHE A 175 -31.86 -6.19 48.09
N TRP A 176 -31.15 -6.60 49.14
CA TRP A 176 -31.15 -5.92 50.44
C TRP A 176 -30.45 -4.55 50.42
N TYR A 177 -29.47 -4.36 49.52
CA TYR A 177 -28.72 -3.10 49.41
C TYR A 177 -29.47 -2.03 48.60
N VAL A 178 -30.04 -2.40 47.45
CA VAL A 178 -30.90 -1.54 46.63
C VAL A 178 -32.09 -2.36 46.17
N GLN A 179 -33.30 -1.87 46.45
CA GLN A 179 -34.55 -2.53 46.08
C GLN A 179 -34.68 -2.74 44.57
N SER A 180 -35.23 -3.87 44.16
CA SER A 180 -35.40 -4.26 42.75
C SER A 180 -36.23 -3.24 41.95
N SER A 181 -37.28 -2.67 42.54
CA SER A 181 -38.13 -1.64 41.91
C SER A 181 -37.35 -0.36 41.60
N THR A 182 -36.44 0.05 42.47
CA THR A 182 -35.56 1.22 42.26
C THR A 182 -34.61 0.98 41.09
N ILE A 183 -34.03 -0.21 40.99
CA ILE A 183 -33.15 -0.56 39.85
C ILE A 183 -33.94 -0.54 38.54
N GLN A 184 -35.16 -1.07 38.54
CA GLN A 184 -36.03 -1.06 37.36
C GLN A 184 -36.40 0.36 36.92
N SER A 185 -36.74 1.25 37.86
CA SER A 185 -37.00 2.66 37.57
C SER A 185 -35.78 3.37 36.95
N LYS A 186 -34.57 3.10 37.46
CA LYS A 186 -33.32 3.64 36.87
C LYS A 186 -33.09 3.12 35.44
N ILE A 187 -33.42 1.86 35.16
CA ILE A 187 -33.32 1.29 33.81
C ILE A 187 -34.28 1.99 32.86
N GLU A 188 -35.52 2.22 33.26
CA GLU A 188 -36.53 2.92 32.44
C GLU A 188 -36.08 4.35 32.13
N GLU A 189 -35.58 5.09 33.13
CA GLU A 189 -35.03 6.44 32.94
C GLU A 189 -33.84 6.44 31.96
N PHE A 190 -32.92 5.48 32.12
CA PHE A 190 -31.76 5.32 31.25
C PHE A 190 -32.17 5.02 29.79
N LEU A 191 -33.09 4.08 29.58
CA LEU A 191 -33.57 3.70 28.25
C LEU A 191 -34.26 4.85 27.52
N ASN A 192 -34.96 5.72 28.25
CA ASN A 192 -35.57 6.93 27.69
C ASN A 192 -34.51 7.96 27.24
N GLN A 193 -33.36 8.04 27.92
CA GLN A 193 -32.32 9.02 27.63
C GLN A 193 -31.37 8.62 26.49
N ILE A 194 -31.07 7.33 26.32
CA ILE A 194 -30.09 6.87 25.32
C ILE A 194 -30.55 7.01 23.87
N ASN A 195 -31.83 7.28 23.62
CA ASN A 195 -32.36 7.47 22.26
C ASN A 195 -32.32 8.95 21.81
N ASN A 196 -31.99 9.90 22.70
CA ASN A 196 -31.88 11.31 22.35
C ASN A 196 -30.43 11.65 22.00
N THR A 197 -30.18 12.04 20.76
CA THR A 197 -28.88 12.53 20.29
C THR A 197 -28.94 14.04 20.07
N ASN A 198 -27.85 14.75 20.31
CA ASN A 198 -27.81 16.20 20.08
C ASN A 198 -27.74 16.58 18.58
N VAL A 199 -27.52 15.61 17.69
CA VAL A 199 -27.51 15.84 16.23
C VAL A 199 -28.91 15.59 15.67
N LYS A 200 -29.56 16.66 15.20
CA LYS A 200 -30.98 16.62 14.78
C LYS A 200 -31.23 15.79 13.52
N ILE A 201 -30.29 15.81 12.56
CA ILE A 201 -30.46 15.15 11.27
C ILE A 201 -29.32 14.16 11.04
N HIS A 202 -29.61 12.86 11.10
CA HIS A 202 -28.66 11.81 10.76
C HIS A 202 -29.35 10.58 10.18
N ASN A 203 -28.62 9.73 9.46
CA ASN A 203 -29.14 8.50 8.87
C ASN A 203 -28.28 7.26 9.16
N LEU A 204 -27.54 7.26 10.26
CA LEU A 204 -26.61 6.18 10.62
C LEU A 204 -27.29 4.83 10.90
N ASN A 205 -28.58 4.85 11.24
CA ASN A 205 -29.40 3.65 11.35
C ASN A 205 -29.71 2.99 10.00
N GLU A 206 -29.58 3.71 8.88
CA GLU A 206 -29.74 3.17 7.52
C GLU A 206 -28.49 2.42 7.04
N VAL A 207 -27.39 2.45 7.80
CA VAL A 207 -26.15 1.76 7.45
C VAL A 207 -26.32 0.26 7.73
N GLY A 208 -26.50 -0.53 6.66
CA GLY A 208 -26.86 -1.95 6.72
C GLY A 208 -25.77 -2.94 7.17
N TYR A 209 -24.68 -2.48 7.78
CA TYR A 209 -23.58 -3.34 8.22
C TYR A 209 -23.07 -2.96 9.62
N SER A 210 -22.70 -3.98 10.41
CA SER A 210 -22.26 -3.80 11.79
C SER A 210 -20.84 -3.23 11.88
N HIS A 211 -20.60 -2.43 12.92
CA HIS A 211 -19.31 -1.82 13.21
C HIS A 211 -18.63 -2.55 14.38
N PRO A 212 -17.68 -3.47 14.12
CA PRO A 212 -16.87 -4.04 15.20
C PRO A 212 -15.94 -2.98 15.80
N LYS A 213 -15.54 -3.18 17.07
CA LYS A 213 -14.60 -2.29 17.74
C LYS A 213 -13.27 -2.28 16.97
N ILE A 214 -12.85 -1.12 16.50
CA ILE A 214 -11.58 -0.97 15.78
C ILE A 214 -10.41 -0.91 16.77
N VAL A 215 -9.30 -1.56 16.40
CA VAL A 215 -8.05 -1.60 17.17
C VAL A 215 -6.89 -1.09 16.33
N CYS A 216 -5.82 -0.62 16.98
CA CYS A 216 -4.57 -0.20 16.33
C CYS A 216 -4.68 0.92 15.26
N ARG A 217 -5.72 1.78 15.33
CA ARG A 217 -5.95 2.90 14.36
C ARG A 217 -6.05 4.28 15.00
N GLU A 218 -5.53 4.45 16.21
CA GLU A 218 -5.66 5.71 16.96
C GLU A 218 -4.96 6.90 16.28
N ASN A 219 -3.82 6.65 15.60
CA ASN A 219 -3.11 7.71 14.88
C ASN A 219 -3.94 8.26 13.72
N GLU A 220 -4.56 7.37 12.95
CA GLU A 220 -5.44 7.69 11.84
C GLU A 220 -6.70 8.42 12.31
N LEU A 221 -7.31 7.97 13.41
CA LEU A 221 -8.46 8.65 14.02
C LEU A 221 -8.09 10.04 14.55
N ASN A 222 -6.88 10.21 15.09
CA ASN A 222 -6.40 11.52 15.56
C ASN A 222 -6.15 12.50 14.40
N LYS A 223 -5.69 12.01 13.25
CA LYS A 223 -5.59 12.82 12.02
C LYS A 223 -6.96 13.26 11.54
N LEU A 224 -7.94 12.35 11.47
CA LEU A 224 -9.32 12.70 11.10
C LEU A 224 -9.95 13.70 12.05
N ASN A 225 -9.78 13.49 13.37
CA ASN A 225 -10.22 14.46 14.39
C ASN A 225 -9.60 15.83 14.16
N THR A 226 -8.30 15.90 13.90
CA THR A 226 -7.58 17.15 13.63
C THR A 226 -8.11 17.85 12.39
N ALA A 227 -8.31 17.12 11.29
CA ALA A 227 -8.71 17.71 10.02
C ALA A 227 -10.16 18.22 10.05
N ILE A 228 -11.06 17.47 10.70
CA ILE A 228 -12.46 17.83 10.81
C ILE A 228 -12.69 18.88 11.90
N LEU A 229 -12.17 18.69 13.11
CA LEU A 229 -12.47 19.56 14.27
C LEU A 229 -11.47 20.70 14.50
N GLY A 230 -10.26 20.62 13.93
CA GLY A 230 -9.17 21.56 14.18
C GLY A 230 -8.38 21.24 15.47
N LYS A 231 -7.25 21.94 15.67
CA LYS A 231 -6.41 21.86 16.90
C LYS A 231 -6.63 23.00 17.90
N GLY A 232 -7.54 23.94 17.59
CA GLY A 232 -7.83 25.13 18.40
C GLY A 232 -8.70 26.12 17.61
N GLU A 233 -9.10 27.23 18.24
CA GLU A 233 -10.07 28.20 17.68
C GLU A 233 -9.63 28.85 16.35
N PHE A 234 -8.33 28.87 16.04
CA PHE A 234 -7.78 29.52 14.84
C PHE A 234 -7.29 28.54 13.77
N TYR A 235 -7.54 27.24 13.91
CA TYR A 235 -7.12 26.24 12.93
C TYR A 235 -8.15 26.07 11.82
N ARG A 236 -7.74 26.27 10.56
CA ARG A 236 -8.58 25.97 9.39
C ARG A 236 -8.84 24.46 9.33
N THR A 237 -10.10 24.09 9.25
CA THR A 237 -10.54 22.70 9.04
C THR A 237 -10.59 22.37 7.55
N ALA A 238 -10.43 21.10 7.20
CA ALA A 238 -10.59 20.64 5.81
C ALA A 238 -12.06 20.72 5.39
N GLY A 239 -12.36 21.25 4.20
CA GLY A 239 -13.70 21.21 3.61
C GLY A 239 -14.02 19.83 3.02
N SER A 240 -13.00 19.12 2.54
CA SER A 240 -13.10 17.73 2.11
C SER A 240 -11.88 16.92 2.55
N PHE A 241 -12.12 15.69 3.02
CA PHE A 241 -11.07 14.77 3.45
C PHE A 241 -11.25 13.39 2.83
N ALA A 242 -10.28 12.91 2.05
CA ALA A 242 -10.34 11.61 1.40
C ALA A 242 -9.54 10.54 2.16
N ILE A 243 -10.17 9.41 2.45
CA ILE A 243 -9.50 8.22 2.98
C ILE A 243 -9.44 7.18 1.87
N TYR A 244 -8.24 6.88 1.41
CA TYR A 244 -8.02 5.92 0.34
C TYR A 244 -7.09 4.79 0.74
N GLY A 245 -7.06 3.72 -0.06
CA GLY A 245 -6.27 2.54 0.21
C GLY A 245 -6.94 1.27 -0.31
N TYR A 246 -6.25 0.15 -0.22
CA TYR A 246 -6.72 -1.12 -0.77
C TYR A 246 -8.09 -1.57 -0.25
N GLY A 247 -8.73 -2.49 -0.99
CA GLY A 247 -9.90 -3.19 -0.48
C GLY A 247 -9.61 -3.88 0.86
N GLY A 248 -10.57 -3.86 1.78
CA GLY A 248 -10.46 -4.61 3.05
C GLY A 248 -9.52 -4.04 4.12
N VAL A 249 -8.85 -2.90 3.91
CA VAL A 249 -7.96 -2.29 4.92
C VAL A 249 -8.69 -1.57 6.08
N GLY A 250 -10.01 -1.46 6.00
CA GLY A 250 -10.86 -0.92 7.07
C GLY A 250 -11.25 0.56 6.95
N LYS A 251 -11.28 1.14 5.74
CA LYS A 251 -11.65 2.56 5.52
C LYS A 251 -13.03 2.92 6.07
N THR A 252 -14.06 2.19 5.64
CA THR A 252 -15.44 2.38 6.11
C THR A 252 -15.56 2.22 7.62
N ALA A 253 -14.87 1.22 8.20
CA ALA A 253 -14.85 1.01 9.64
C ALA A 253 -14.17 2.18 10.38
N LEU A 254 -13.07 2.72 9.84
CA LEU A 254 -12.41 3.90 10.41
C LEU A 254 -13.34 5.12 10.46
N VAL A 255 -14.09 5.37 9.37
CA VAL A 255 -15.04 6.49 9.30
C VAL A 255 -16.20 6.31 10.26
N LEU A 256 -16.79 5.11 10.33
CA LEU A 256 -17.88 4.83 11.27
C LEU A 256 -17.42 4.95 12.72
N GLU A 257 -16.22 4.48 13.06
CA GLU A 257 -15.63 4.69 14.40
C GLU A 257 -15.49 6.19 14.69
N PHE A 258 -14.94 6.95 13.74
CA PHE A 258 -14.78 8.39 13.87
C PHE A 258 -16.12 9.08 14.14
N ILE A 259 -17.16 8.77 13.35
CA ILE A 259 -18.51 9.33 13.53
C ILE A 259 -19.08 8.97 14.90
N TYR A 260 -18.96 7.72 15.34
CA TYR A 260 -19.46 7.32 16.67
C TYR A 260 -18.73 8.01 17.81
N ARG A 261 -17.43 8.27 17.68
CA ARG A 261 -16.67 9.07 18.66
C ARG A 261 -17.04 10.54 18.60
N LEU A 262 -17.30 11.07 17.41
CA LEU A 262 -17.74 12.44 17.22
C LEU A 262 -19.09 12.68 17.89
N LEU A 263 -20.08 11.80 17.66
CA LEU A 263 -21.38 11.87 18.31
C LEU A 263 -21.27 11.84 19.84
N LYS A 264 -20.47 10.90 20.37
CA LYS A 264 -20.19 10.85 21.81
C LYS A 264 -19.63 12.18 22.34
N LYS A 265 -18.66 12.78 21.64
CA LYS A 265 -18.09 14.09 22.02
C LYS A 265 -19.11 15.23 21.95
N ILE A 266 -20.00 15.22 20.97
CA ILE A 266 -21.08 16.22 20.85
C ILE A 266 -22.02 16.10 22.04
N ASP A 267 -22.42 14.88 22.40
CA ASP A 267 -23.27 14.62 23.56
C ASP A 267 -22.57 14.99 24.88
N ASP A 268 -21.27 14.68 25.02
CA ASP A 268 -20.46 15.01 26.20
C ASP A 268 -20.20 16.51 26.37
N SER A 269 -20.17 17.26 25.27
CA SER A 269 -19.94 18.71 25.28
C SER A 269 -21.22 19.52 25.44
N GLU A 270 -22.36 18.87 25.72
CA GLU A 270 -23.69 19.47 25.81
C GLU A 270 -24.02 20.33 24.58
N GLY A 271 -23.55 19.90 23.40
CA GLY A 271 -23.81 20.58 22.14
C GLY A 271 -22.93 21.81 21.86
N LYS A 272 -21.91 22.11 22.67
CA LYS A 272 -20.93 23.19 22.35
C LYS A 272 -20.18 22.93 21.03
N LEU A 273 -19.97 21.65 20.69
CA LEU A 273 -19.58 21.21 19.35
C LEU A 273 -20.85 21.08 18.49
N LEU A 274 -21.26 22.18 17.84
CA LEU A 274 -22.48 22.19 17.02
C LEU A 274 -22.22 21.50 15.68
N PHE A 275 -22.87 20.34 15.47
CA PHE A 275 -23.15 19.76 14.16
C PHE A 275 -24.66 19.60 14.04
N ASP A 276 -25.27 20.26 13.07
CA ASP A 276 -26.72 20.17 12.86
C ASP A 276 -27.11 18.87 12.15
N PHE A 277 -26.21 18.39 11.28
CA PHE A 277 -26.42 17.15 10.54
C PHE A 277 -25.14 16.33 10.33
N ILE A 278 -25.29 15.01 10.37
CA ILE A 278 -24.26 14.03 9.98
C ILE A 278 -24.92 12.97 9.10
N LEU A 279 -24.63 13.01 7.80
CA LEU A 279 -25.23 12.13 6.81
C LEU A 279 -24.20 11.17 6.22
N PHE A 280 -24.57 9.92 6.06
CA PHE A 280 -23.73 8.85 5.53
C PHE A 280 -24.41 8.20 4.33
N PHE A 281 -23.72 8.20 3.19
CA PHE A 281 -24.17 7.61 1.93
C PHE A 281 -23.12 6.63 1.42
N SER A 282 -23.49 5.38 1.19
CA SER A 282 -22.60 4.34 0.68
C SER A 282 -23.10 3.80 -0.66
N SER A 283 -22.21 3.77 -1.65
CA SER A 283 -22.44 3.13 -2.96
C SER A 283 -22.05 1.64 -2.97
N LYS A 284 -21.80 1.07 -1.79
CA LYS A 284 -21.36 -0.31 -1.62
C LYS A 284 -22.47 -1.30 -1.98
N ASP A 285 -22.15 -2.24 -2.86
CA ASP A 285 -23.03 -3.28 -3.41
C ASP A 285 -22.75 -4.68 -2.88
N GLU A 286 -21.58 -4.92 -2.30
CA GLU A 286 -21.16 -6.27 -1.92
C GLU A 286 -20.42 -6.30 -0.58
N LEU A 287 -20.54 -7.44 0.10
CA LEU A 287 -19.82 -7.78 1.31
C LEU A 287 -19.16 -9.15 1.17
N LEU A 288 -17.85 -9.20 1.45
CA LEU A 288 -17.17 -10.46 1.69
C LEU A 288 -17.56 -11.00 3.07
N LYS A 289 -18.19 -12.17 3.10
CA LYS A 289 -18.64 -12.86 4.32
C LYS A 289 -18.14 -14.30 4.32
N VAL A 290 -18.21 -14.93 5.49
CA VAL A 290 -17.96 -16.36 5.66
C VAL A 290 -19.30 -17.09 5.70
N SER A 291 -19.44 -18.17 4.92
CA SER A 291 -20.63 -19.01 4.92
C SER A 291 -20.88 -19.58 6.32
N LYS A 292 -22.13 -19.46 6.78
CA LYS A 292 -22.53 -20.03 8.06
C LYS A 292 -22.48 -21.57 8.05
N VAL A 293 -22.52 -22.20 6.88
CA VAL A 293 -22.54 -23.66 6.72
C VAL A 293 -21.15 -24.23 6.40
N SER A 294 -20.48 -23.72 5.36
CA SER A 294 -19.23 -24.32 4.86
C SER A 294 -17.95 -23.72 5.46
N GLY A 295 -18.00 -22.51 6.03
CA GLY A 295 -16.80 -21.79 6.47
C GLY A 295 -15.98 -21.19 5.32
N GLU A 296 -16.43 -21.34 4.07
CA GLU A 296 -15.81 -20.71 2.89
C GLU A 296 -16.18 -19.22 2.77
N PHE A 297 -15.36 -18.45 2.04
CA PHE A 297 -15.68 -17.08 1.69
C PHE A 297 -16.79 -17.02 0.64
N GLN A 298 -17.67 -16.04 0.75
CA GLN A 298 -18.76 -15.77 -0.19
C GLN A 298 -19.01 -14.27 -0.33
N LEU A 299 -19.40 -13.84 -1.53
CA LEU A 299 -19.91 -12.49 -1.77
C LEU A 299 -21.41 -12.45 -1.47
N ALA A 300 -21.83 -11.50 -0.66
CA ALA A 300 -23.22 -11.20 -0.40
C ALA A 300 -23.56 -9.83 -0.97
N GLU A 301 -24.51 -9.79 -1.90
CA GLU A 301 -25.05 -8.54 -2.42
C GLU A 301 -25.78 -7.77 -1.32
N ILE A 302 -25.65 -6.45 -1.34
CA ILE A 302 -26.35 -5.50 -0.48
C ILE A 302 -26.92 -4.36 -1.32
N ASN A 303 -28.06 -3.84 -0.89
CA ASN A 303 -28.65 -2.67 -1.54
C ASN A 303 -27.80 -1.43 -1.27
N LYS A 304 -27.38 -0.78 -2.36
CA LYS A 304 -26.67 0.49 -2.32
C LYS A 304 -27.57 1.57 -1.73
N GLN A 305 -26.97 2.50 -0.97
CA GLN A 305 -27.68 3.69 -0.52
C GLN A 305 -27.68 4.78 -1.59
N ILE A 306 -26.70 4.77 -2.49
CA ILE A 306 -26.60 5.67 -3.65
C ILE A 306 -26.03 4.95 -4.87
N ASP A 307 -26.62 5.21 -6.04
CA ASP A 307 -26.23 4.56 -7.31
C ASP A 307 -25.64 5.51 -8.35
N SER A 308 -25.97 6.79 -8.28
CA SER A 308 -25.54 7.85 -9.21
C SER A 308 -25.45 9.20 -8.50
N PHE A 309 -24.89 10.20 -9.17
CA PHE A 309 -24.89 11.58 -8.67
C PHE A 309 -26.32 12.11 -8.46
N SER A 310 -27.23 11.85 -9.40
CA SER A 310 -28.63 12.32 -9.32
C SER A 310 -29.34 11.74 -8.09
N ASP A 311 -29.15 10.45 -7.82
CA ASP A 311 -29.74 9.77 -6.67
C ASP A 311 -29.17 10.30 -5.35
N PHE A 312 -27.84 10.47 -5.27
CA PHE A 312 -27.18 11.10 -4.13
C PHE A 312 -27.72 12.50 -3.86
N GLN A 313 -27.79 13.35 -4.89
CA GLN A 313 -28.27 14.73 -4.78
C GLN A 313 -29.72 14.77 -4.27
N GLN A 314 -30.61 13.96 -4.87
CA GLN A 314 -32.01 13.89 -4.45
C GLN A 314 -32.16 13.47 -2.99
N LYS A 315 -31.44 12.43 -2.57
CA LYS A 315 -31.46 11.93 -1.18
C LYS A 315 -30.90 12.95 -0.19
N LEU A 316 -29.80 13.62 -0.54
CA LEU A 316 -29.20 14.69 0.26
C LEU A 316 -30.20 15.84 0.44
N TYR A 317 -30.77 16.33 -0.65
CA TYR A 317 -31.69 17.48 -0.66
C TYR A 317 -32.96 17.17 0.13
N LYS A 318 -33.50 15.95 -0.04
CA LYS A 318 -34.65 15.47 0.73
C LYS A 318 -34.37 15.43 2.24
N LYS A 319 -33.23 14.88 2.67
CA LYS A 319 -32.88 14.77 4.10
C LYS A 319 -32.62 16.13 4.75
N LEU A 320 -32.04 17.07 4.00
CA LEU A 320 -31.79 18.44 4.47
C LEU A 320 -32.99 19.37 4.27
N ALA A 321 -34.04 18.92 3.57
CA ALA A 321 -35.19 19.72 3.16
C ALA A 321 -34.77 21.04 2.50
N ILE A 322 -33.92 20.93 1.47
CA ILE A 322 -33.39 22.04 0.66
C ILE A 322 -33.69 21.77 -0.82
N SER A 323 -33.70 22.82 -1.64
CA SER A 323 -33.83 22.68 -3.11
C SER A 323 -32.51 22.96 -3.85
N ASN A 324 -31.61 23.74 -3.23
CA ASN A 324 -30.25 24.02 -3.67
C ASN A 324 -29.26 23.82 -2.52
N ILE A 325 -28.06 23.32 -2.83
CA ILE A 325 -26.98 23.10 -1.85
C ILE A 325 -26.51 24.40 -1.18
N GLU A 326 -26.64 25.53 -1.86
CA GLU A 326 -26.28 26.85 -1.34
C GLU A 326 -27.16 27.28 -0.14
N GLU A 327 -28.39 26.76 -0.03
CA GLU A 327 -29.30 27.02 1.09
C GLU A 327 -28.76 26.50 2.43
N VAL A 328 -27.83 25.54 2.39
CA VAL A 328 -27.20 24.96 3.60
C VAL A 328 -26.47 26.03 4.40
N GLY A 329 -25.89 27.05 3.74
CA GLY A 329 -25.15 28.13 4.37
C GLY A 329 -26.00 29.00 5.31
N GLY A 330 -27.28 29.19 4.97
CA GLY A 330 -28.21 29.99 5.77
C GLY A 330 -29.06 29.19 6.76
N LYS A 331 -29.22 27.87 6.53
CA LYS A 331 -30.11 27.00 7.31
C LYS A 331 -29.40 26.25 8.44
N TYR A 332 -28.11 25.96 8.28
CA TYR A 332 -27.34 25.14 9.20
C TYR A 332 -26.03 25.85 9.57
N ASN A 333 -25.58 25.66 10.80
CA ASN A 333 -24.30 26.19 11.28
C ASN A 333 -23.13 25.28 10.91
N ARG A 334 -23.32 23.96 10.97
CA ARG A 334 -22.28 23.00 10.61
C ARG A 334 -22.82 21.63 10.20
N GLY A 335 -22.22 21.04 9.17
CA GLY A 335 -22.63 19.73 8.66
C GLY A 335 -21.47 18.83 8.29
N LEU A 336 -21.71 17.51 8.36
CA LEU A 336 -20.78 16.49 7.86
C LEU A 336 -21.52 15.54 6.91
N ILE A 337 -20.98 15.36 5.70
CA ILE A 337 -21.50 14.42 4.71
C ILE A 337 -20.42 13.39 4.42
N VAL A 338 -20.77 12.11 4.51
CA VAL A 338 -19.88 11.00 4.18
C VAL A 338 -20.35 10.34 2.89
N ILE A 339 -19.41 10.16 1.95
CA ILE A 339 -19.60 9.42 0.71
C ILE A 339 -18.64 8.22 0.72
N ASP A 340 -19.18 7.03 0.95
CA ASP A 340 -18.42 5.80 1.12
C ASP A 340 -18.39 4.97 -0.18
N ASN A 341 -17.22 4.39 -0.47
CA ASN A 341 -16.92 3.55 -1.64
C ASN A 341 -17.10 4.27 -2.99
N LEU A 342 -16.60 5.50 -3.10
CA LEU A 342 -16.77 6.35 -4.29
C LEU A 342 -16.34 5.64 -5.60
N GLU A 343 -15.40 4.69 -5.55
CA GLU A 343 -14.94 3.93 -6.72
C GLU A 343 -16.04 3.15 -7.47
N ASN A 344 -17.15 2.87 -6.81
CA ASN A 344 -18.29 2.16 -7.39
C ASN A 344 -19.09 3.02 -8.38
N LEU A 345 -19.02 4.36 -8.28
CA LEU A 345 -19.70 5.28 -9.18
C LEU A 345 -18.94 5.45 -10.51
N SER A 346 -19.62 5.97 -11.53
CA SER A 346 -19.00 6.32 -12.81
C SER A 346 -18.08 7.54 -12.68
N GLU A 347 -17.11 7.71 -13.57
CA GLU A 347 -16.22 8.88 -13.54
C GLU A 347 -17.00 10.20 -13.74
N GLN A 348 -18.06 10.19 -14.56
CA GLN A 348 -18.96 11.35 -14.75
C GLN A 348 -19.71 11.72 -13.46
N ASP A 349 -20.19 10.72 -12.72
CA ASP A 349 -20.84 10.95 -11.43
C ASP A 349 -19.84 11.51 -10.41
N LYS A 350 -18.61 10.98 -10.38
CA LYS A 350 -17.54 11.48 -9.49
C LYS A 350 -17.20 12.93 -9.76
N GLU A 351 -17.00 13.30 -11.02
CA GLU A 351 -16.75 14.69 -11.41
C GLU A 351 -17.89 15.61 -10.94
N SER A 352 -19.13 15.17 -11.10
CA SER A 352 -20.32 15.91 -10.65
C SER A 352 -20.38 16.05 -9.12
N ILE A 353 -20.02 14.99 -8.37
CA ILE A 353 -19.89 15.05 -6.91
C ILE A 353 -18.82 16.05 -6.49
N PHE A 354 -17.63 16.04 -7.10
CA PHE A 354 -16.58 17.00 -6.76
C PHE A 354 -16.95 18.43 -7.12
N GLN A 355 -17.69 18.64 -8.21
CA GLN A 355 -18.25 19.95 -8.53
C GLN A 355 -19.27 20.41 -7.48
N LEU A 356 -20.13 19.50 -7.00
CA LEU A 356 -21.07 19.80 -5.91
C LEU A 356 -20.31 20.21 -4.65
N ILE A 357 -19.31 19.43 -4.21
CA ILE A 357 -18.49 19.72 -3.02
C ILE A 357 -17.87 21.13 -3.12
N LYS A 358 -17.34 21.51 -4.30
CA LYS A 358 -16.76 22.85 -4.53
C LYS A 358 -17.79 23.98 -4.41
N ARG A 359 -19.06 23.71 -4.71
CA ARG A 359 -20.17 24.68 -4.61
C ARG A 359 -20.79 24.71 -3.22
N THR A 360 -20.57 23.70 -2.40
CA THR A 360 -21.13 23.63 -1.05
C THR A 360 -20.52 24.71 -0.15
N PRO A 361 -21.35 25.41 0.65
CA PRO A 361 -20.85 26.40 1.62
C PRO A 361 -19.84 25.81 2.63
N LEU A 362 -18.90 26.63 3.11
CA LEU A 362 -17.77 26.23 3.97
C LEU A 362 -18.18 25.65 5.33
N ASN A 363 -19.43 25.83 5.75
CA ASN A 363 -19.97 25.26 6.97
C ASN A 363 -20.21 23.74 6.87
N THR A 364 -20.11 23.15 5.68
CA THR A 364 -20.32 21.72 5.45
C THR A 364 -19.02 21.06 5.03
N GLN A 365 -18.69 19.95 5.69
CA GLN A 365 -17.48 19.18 5.45
C GLN A 365 -17.82 17.83 4.82
N TYR A 366 -16.91 17.31 4.00
CA TYR A 366 -17.04 16.02 3.33
C TYR A 366 -15.99 15.01 3.79
N LEU A 367 -16.41 13.78 4.08
CA LEU A 367 -15.53 12.62 4.23
C LEU A 367 -15.77 11.65 3.08
N ILE A 368 -14.73 11.31 2.35
CA ILE A 368 -14.82 10.44 1.17
C ILE A 368 -14.02 9.18 1.45
N THR A 369 -14.59 8.00 1.19
CA THR A 369 -13.79 6.77 1.13
C THR A 369 -13.72 6.27 -0.31
N SER A 370 -12.53 5.88 -0.75
CA SER A 370 -12.31 5.31 -2.08
C SER A 370 -11.20 4.27 -2.05
N ARG A 371 -11.15 3.38 -3.04
CA ARG A 371 -9.94 2.56 -3.29
C ARG A 371 -8.82 3.36 -3.93
N ASN A 372 -9.15 4.44 -4.63
CA ASN A 372 -8.18 5.29 -5.33
C ASN A 372 -7.90 6.56 -4.54
N GLU A 373 -6.78 7.21 -4.83
CA GLU A 373 -6.55 8.58 -4.42
C GLU A 373 -7.53 9.50 -5.14
N GLU A 374 -8.29 10.30 -4.38
CA GLU A 374 -9.38 11.16 -4.88
C GLU A 374 -9.10 12.63 -4.56
N PRO A 375 -9.51 13.59 -5.41
CA PRO A 375 -9.37 15.02 -5.14
C PRO A 375 -9.99 15.44 -3.80
N SER A 376 -9.21 16.07 -2.92
CA SER A 376 -9.67 16.58 -1.62
C SER A 376 -8.69 17.64 -1.06
N ASP A 377 -9.09 18.34 0.01
CA ASP A 377 -8.23 19.34 0.67
C ASP A 377 -7.11 18.68 1.50
N ASP A 378 -7.39 17.51 2.07
CA ASP A 378 -6.46 16.70 2.86
C ASP A 378 -6.83 15.22 2.72
N ASP A 379 -5.87 14.31 2.92
CA ASP A 379 -6.06 12.90 2.67
C ASP A 379 -5.38 11.96 3.66
N LEU A 380 -5.77 10.68 3.60
CA LEU A 380 -5.17 9.61 4.37
C LEU A 380 -5.13 8.31 3.56
N ASN A 381 -3.92 7.89 3.20
CA ASN A 381 -3.66 6.54 2.73
C ASN A 381 -3.68 5.53 3.88
N LEU A 382 -4.77 4.78 4.00
CA LEU A 382 -4.95 3.72 4.99
C LEU A 382 -4.29 2.41 4.51
N LYS A 383 -3.25 2.00 5.24
CA LYS A 383 -2.43 0.83 4.90
C LYS A 383 -2.75 -0.39 5.78
N GLU A 384 -2.52 -1.57 5.24
CA GLU A 384 -2.56 -2.86 5.92
C GLU A 384 -1.48 -3.01 7.01
N PHE A 385 -1.65 -3.99 7.90
CA PHE A 385 -0.71 -4.28 8.99
C PHE A 385 0.42 -5.21 8.54
N ARG A 386 1.19 -4.81 7.52
CA ARG A 386 2.30 -5.61 6.95
C ARG A 386 3.48 -5.80 7.91
N LYS A 387 3.75 -4.81 8.77
CA LYS A 387 4.86 -4.90 9.73
C LYS A 387 4.51 -5.96 10.77
N LEU A 388 5.37 -6.95 10.93
CA LEU A 388 5.11 -8.12 11.77
C LEU A 388 4.67 -7.74 13.20
N ASN A 389 5.35 -6.79 13.83
CA ASN A 389 4.99 -6.31 15.17
C ASN A 389 3.60 -5.63 15.22
N ASP A 390 3.30 -4.78 14.23
CA ASP A 390 2.01 -4.07 14.18
C ASP A 390 0.85 -5.05 13.87
N GLY A 391 1.09 -6.03 12.98
CA GLY A 391 0.15 -7.09 12.63
C GLY A 391 -0.13 -8.06 13.78
N LYS A 392 0.92 -8.49 14.48
CA LYS A 392 0.78 -9.33 15.68
C LYS A 392 -0.02 -8.60 16.76
N LYS A 393 0.34 -7.36 17.04
CA LYS A 393 -0.40 -6.49 17.97
C LYS A 393 -1.86 -6.31 17.57
N PHE A 394 -2.15 -6.15 16.27
CA PHE A 394 -3.52 -6.07 15.77
C PHE A 394 -4.30 -7.34 16.08
N ILE A 395 -3.76 -8.52 15.77
CA ILE A 395 -4.44 -9.82 16.00
C ILE A 395 -4.73 -10.03 17.48
N GLU A 396 -3.72 -9.83 18.34
CA GLU A 396 -3.85 -9.98 19.80
C GLU A 396 -4.91 -9.02 20.36
N GLN A 397 -4.80 -7.72 20.05
CA GLN A 397 -5.78 -6.74 20.52
C GLN A 397 -7.18 -6.98 19.97
N TYR A 398 -7.31 -7.50 18.75
CA TYR A 398 -8.62 -7.80 18.17
C TYR A 398 -9.27 -9.00 18.86
N ILE A 399 -8.50 -10.05 19.16
CA ILE A 399 -8.95 -11.22 19.93
C ILE A 399 -9.42 -10.77 21.32
N ASP A 400 -8.62 -9.96 22.01
CA ASP A 400 -8.93 -9.50 23.37
C ASP A 400 -10.13 -8.56 23.41
N GLN A 401 -10.16 -7.51 22.57
CA GLN A 401 -11.23 -6.50 22.62
C GLN A 401 -12.59 -6.99 22.12
N ASN A 402 -12.61 -8.05 21.30
CA ASN A 402 -13.84 -8.67 20.79
C ASN A 402 -14.17 -10.00 21.49
N ASP A 403 -13.45 -10.33 22.57
CA ASP A 403 -13.59 -11.56 23.36
C ASP A 403 -13.75 -12.81 22.48
N LEU A 404 -12.81 -12.98 21.56
CA LEU A 404 -12.75 -14.18 20.73
C LEU A 404 -12.13 -15.30 21.57
N ASP A 405 -12.79 -16.45 21.61
CA ASP A 405 -12.24 -17.65 22.26
C ASP A 405 -11.28 -18.36 21.29
N VAL A 406 -10.21 -17.65 20.93
CA VAL A 406 -9.20 -18.08 19.97
C VAL A 406 -7.84 -17.93 20.65
N ILE A 407 -7.03 -18.99 20.61
CA ILE A 407 -5.67 -19.02 21.14
C ILE A 407 -4.76 -19.41 19.98
N LEU A 408 -3.82 -18.53 19.64
CA LEU A 408 -2.84 -18.75 18.58
C LEU A 408 -1.44 -18.61 19.17
N SER A 409 -0.53 -19.46 18.71
CA SER A 409 0.91 -19.34 18.91
C SER A 409 1.51 -18.25 18.03
N ASP A 410 2.74 -17.84 18.34
CA ASP A 410 3.46 -16.86 17.55
C ASP A 410 3.70 -17.30 16.10
N ASP A 411 3.99 -18.59 15.88
CA ASP A 411 4.21 -19.14 14.54
C ASP A 411 2.91 -19.15 13.71
N GLU A 412 1.79 -19.48 14.34
CA GLU A 412 0.46 -19.42 13.75
C GLU A 412 0.07 -17.98 13.35
N ILE A 413 0.34 -17.01 14.23
CA ILE A 413 0.13 -15.58 13.95
C ILE A 413 0.99 -15.14 12.77
N ASN A 414 2.27 -15.52 12.75
CA ASN A 414 3.19 -15.17 11.68
C ASN A 414 2.77 -15.80 10.34
N GLY A 415 2.34 -17.06 10.35
CA GLY A 415 1.80 -17.76 9.18
C GLY A 415 0.56 -17.07 8.63
N LEU A 416 -0.39 -16.71 9.49
CA LEU A 416 -1.60 -15.99 9.09
C LEU A 416 -1.29 -14.60 8.52
N LEU A 417 -0.36 -13.86 9.12
CA LEU A 417 0.11 -12.57 8.59
C LEU A 417 0.79 -12.71 7.23
N ALA A 418 1.56 -13.79 7.02
CA ALA A 418 2.26 -14.06 5.78
C ALA A 418 1.32 -14.39 4.61
N VAL A 419 0.20 -15.08 4.85
CA VAL A 419 -0.79 -15.39 3.80
C VAL A 419 -1.82 -14.27 3.59
N SER A 420 -2.21 -13.57 4.65
CA SER A 420 -3.15 -12.43 4.57
C SER A 420 -2.48 -11.12 4.15
N LYS A 421 -1.14 -11.07 4.16
CA LYS A 421 -0.31 -9.87 3.94
C LYS A 421 -0.70 -8.69 4.83
N GLY A 422 -1.27 -8.97 6.00
CA GLY A 422 -1.75 -7.96 6.94
C GLY A 422 -3.08 -7.29 6.56
N ASN A 423 -3.80 -7.79 5.54
CA ASN A 423 -5.11 -7.25 5.16
C ASN A 423 -6.13 -7.44 6.30
N THR A 424 -6.65 -6.33 6.80
CA THR A 424 -7.50 -6.30 8.00
C THR A 424 -8.75 -7.16 7.86
N LEU A 425 -9.43 -7.12 6.71
CA LEU A 425 -10.65 -7.90 6.49
C LEU A 425 -10.37 -9.40 6.47
N ILE A 426 -9.31 -9.83 5.78
CA ILE A 426 -8.93 -11.25 5.73
C ILE A 426 -8.59 -11.75 7.14
N LEU A 427 -7.77 -11.00 7.89
CA LEU A 427 -7.43 -11.33 9.27
C LEU A 427 -8.67 -11.50 10.15
N VAL A 428 -9.60 -10.54 10.10
CA VAL A 428 -10.85 -10.59 10.89
C VAL A 428 -11.70 -11.80 10.51
N LEU A 429 -11.90 -12.06 9.21
CA LEU A 429 -12.70 -13.19 8.76
C LEU A 429 -12.07 -14.54 9.12
N SER A 430 -10.74 -14.67 9.01
CA SER A 430 -10.00 -15.85 9.47
C SER A 430 -10.21 -16.10 10.97
N LEU A 431 -10.10 -15.07 11.82
CA LEU A 431 -10.35 -15.19 13.26
C LEU A 431 -11.80 -15.59 13.57
N LEU A 432 -12.77 -15.09 12.80
CA LEU A 432 -14.18 -15.48 12.95
C LEU A 432 -14.44 -16.93 12.52
N ILE A 433 -13.75 -17.43 11.48
CA ILE A 433 -13.81 -18.85 11.08
C ILE A 433 -13.28 -19.72 12.22
N ILE A 434 -12.11 -19.38 12.76
CA ILE A 434 -11.48 -20.14 13.86
C ILE A 434 -12.38 -20.14 15.09
N LYS A 435 -12.91 -18.98 15.48
CA LYS A 435 -13.88 -18.85 16.59
C LYS A 435 -15.11 -19.74 16.41
N SER A 436 -15.60 -19.89 15.18
CA SER A 436 -16.78 -20.71 14.89
C SER A 436 -16.51 -22.22 14.87
N GLY A 437 -15.25 -22.66 15.05
CA GLY A 437 -14.86 -24.07 15.05
C GLY A 437 -14.93 -24.75 13.67
N LYS A 438 -15.12 -23.99 12.59
CA LYS A 438 -15.34 -24.53 11.24
C LYS A 438 -14.09 -24.94 10.50
N SER A 439 -12.95 -24.31 10.84
CA SER A 439 -11.67 -24.60 10.21
C SER A 439 -10.55 -24.39 11.22
N SER A 440 -9.47 -25.15 11.06
CA SER A 440 -8.22 -24.92 11.79
C SER A 440 -7.41 -23.82 11.10
N ILE A 441 -6.50 -23.20 11.85
CA ILE A 441 -5.60 -22.20 11.28
C ILE A 441 -4.70 -22.78 10.17
N ASP A 442 -4.22 -24.01 10.32
CA ASP A 442 -3.41 -24.68 9.29
C ASP A 442 -4.18 -24.84 7.97
N LYS A 443 -5.46 -25.17 8.06
CA LYS A 443 -6.33 -25.28 6.88
C LYS A 443 -6.55 -23.92 6.23
N ILE A 444 -6.79 -22.86 7.02
CA ILE A 444 -6.92 -21.49 6.51
C ILE A 444 -5.62 -21.04 5.83
N ILE A 445 -4.46 -21.29 6.46
CA ILE A 445 -3.15 -20.93 5.91
C ILE A 445 -2.92 -21.63 4.58
N SER A 446 -3.17 -22.94 4.51
CA SER A 446 -3.00 -23.69 3.26
C SER A 446 -3.95 -23.19 2.16
N GLU A 447 -5.24 -22.98 2.45
CA GLU A 447 -6.21 -22.44 1.48
C GLU A 447 -5.84 -21.04 0.96
N LEU A 448 -5.33 -20.15 1.82
CA LEU A 448 -4.89 -18.81 1.43
C LEU A 448 -3.51 -18.79 0.76
N GLN A 449 -2.75 -19.88 0.85
CA GLN A 449 -1.45 -20.03 0.18
C GLN A 449 -1.60 -20.55 -1.26
N PHE A 450 -2.60 -21.40 -1.54
CA PHE A 450 -2.83 -21.96 -2.87
C PHE A 450 -3.66 -21.03 -3.76
N ILE A 451 -3.03 -20.42 -4.77
CA ILE A 451 -3.64 -19.48 -5.73
C ILE A 451 -4.88 -20.05 -6.45
N GLU A 452 -4.92 -21.37 -6.66
CA GLU A 452 -6.05 -22.07 -7.28
C GLU A 452 -7.24 -22.28 -6.32
N SER A 453 -7.16 -21.80 -5.08
CA SER A 453 -8.27 -21.90 -4.14
C SER A 453 -9.39 -20.93 -4.51
N LYS A 454 -10.62 -21.44 -4.47
CA LYS A 454 -11.86 -20.64 -4.63
C LYS A 454 -11.91 -19.44 -3.68
N ASN A 455 -11.32 -19.57 -2.48
CA ASN A 455 -11.25 -18.50 -1.49
C ASN A 455 -10.39 -17.32 -1.99
N ILE A 456 -9.24 -17.59 -2.60
CA ILE A 456 -8.38 -16.52 -3.16
C ILE A 456 -9.03 -15.86 -4.36
N GLU A 457 -9.71 -16.62 -5.22
CA GLU A 457 -10.46 -16.07 -6.36
C GLU A 457 -11.55 -15.09 -5.88
N ILE A 458 -12.37 -15.49 -4.91
CA ILE A 458 -13.43 -14.64 -4.34
C ILE A 458 -12.85 -13.39 -3.67
N ILE A 459 -11.75 -13.53 -2.92
CA ILE A 459 -11.05 -12.39 -2.30
C ILE A 459 -10.52 -11.46 -3.38
N ALA A 460 -9.84 -11.98 -4.40
CA ALA A 460 -9.27 -11.19 -5.48
C ALA A 460 -10.35 -10.40 -6.23
N ASP A 461 -11.49 -11.03 -6.53
CA ASP A 461 -12.63 -10.39 -7.18
C ASP A 461 -13.20 -9.26 -6.33
N PHE A 462 -13.48 -9.51 -5.05
CA PHE A 462 -13.95 -8.48 -4.13
C PHE A 462 -12.97 -7.29 -4.04
N MET A 463 -11.65 -7.56 -4.04
CA MET A 463 -10.62 -6.54 -3.85
C MET A 463 -10.30 -5.74 -5.11
N TYR A 464 -10.50 -6.28 -6.32
CA TYR A 464 -9.95 -5.68 -7.54
C TYR A 464 -10.92 -5.50 -8.71
N LYS A 465 -12.13 -6.10 -8.70
CA LYS A 465 -13.13 -5.95 -9.78
C LYS A 465 -13.41 -4.48 -10.13
N ASN A 466 -13.75 -3.65 -9.13
CA ASN A 466 -14.12 -2.25 -9.36
C ASN A 466 -12.93 -1.27 -9.39
N THR A 467 -11.70 -1.76 -9.47
CA THR A 467 -10.49 -0.90 -9.45
C THR A 467 -9.52 -1.27 -10.54
N PHE A 468 -9.05 -2.52 -10.54
CA PHE A 468 -8.05 -2.96 -11.49
C PHE A 468 -8.65 -3.17 -12.89
N GLU A 469 -9.80 -3.85 -12.98
CA GLU A 469 -10.46 -4.09 -14.27
C GLU A 469 -10.89 -2.78 -14.94
N LYS A 470 -11.52 -1.87 -14.19
CA LYS A 470 -11.83 -0.50 -14.66
C LYS A 470 -10.58 0.25 -15.13
N ALA A 471 -9.47 0.18 -14.39
CA ALA A 471 -8.23 0.84 -14.78
C ALA A 471 -7.63 0.27 -16.08
N LEU A 472 -7.75 -1.03 -16.30
CA LEU A 472 -7.35 -1.65 -17.57
C LEU A 472 -8.26 -1.20 -18.72
N GLU A 473 -9.57 -1.20 -18.52
CA GLU A 473 -10.55 -0.77 -19.53
C GLU A 473 -10.39 0.71 -19.92
N GLU A 474 -10.12 1.60 -18.95
CA GLU A 474 -9.83 3.02 -19.19
C GLU A 474 -8.62 3.17 -20.12
N LEU A 475 -7.52 2.48 -19.82
CA LEU A 475 -6.30 2.50 -20.63
C LEU A 475 -6.51 1.88 -22.02
N GLU A 476 -7.33 0.84 -22.12
CA GLU A 476 -7.70 0.21 -23.40
C GLU A 476 -8.53 1.16 -24.28
N LYS A 477 -9.46 1.93 -23.70
CA LYS A 477 -10.22 2.97 -24.39
C LYS A 477 -9.34 4.11 -24.90
N GLU A 478 -8.25 4.42 -24.19
CA GLU A 478 -7.23 5.38 -24.63
C GLU A 478 -6.30 4.82 -25.73
N GLY A 479 -6.45 3.55 -26.13
CA GLY A 479 -5.70 2.91 -27.22
C GLY A 479 -4.42 2.17 -26.77
N TYR A 480 -4.23 1.99 -25.46
CA TYR A 480 -3.07 1.28 -24.90
C TYR A 480 -3.34 -0.23 -24.73
N SER A 481 -2.27 -1.00 -24.51
CA SER A 481 -2.34 -2.46 -24.27
C SER A 481 -1.84 -2.86 -22.86
N PRO A 482 -2.51 -2.40 -21.79
CA PRO A 482 -2.03 -2.53 -20.41
C PRO A 482 -1.94 -3.98 -19.94
N ARG A 483 -2.80 -4.89 -20.43
CA ARG A 483 -2.79 -6.30 -20.04
C ARG A 483 -1.45 -6.99 -20.34
N ASN A 484 -0.81 -6.68 -21.46
CA ASN A 484 0.48 -7.29 -21.81
C ASN A 484 1.56 -6.86 -20.83
N LEU A 485 1.61 -5.58 -20.47
CA LEU A 485 2.57 -5.06 -19.52
C LEU A 485 2.39 -5.68 -18.13
N VAL A 486 1.15 -5.76 -17.65
CA VAL A 486 0.84 -6.34 -16.35
C VAL A 486 1.18 -7.83 -16.30
N LYS A 487 0.86 -8.61 -17.36
CA LYS A 487 1.28 -10.01 -17.47
C LYS A 487 2.80 -10.17 -17.37
N VAL A 488 3.56 -9.31 -18.06
CA VAL A 488 5.03 -9.34 -17.99
C VAL A 488 5.53 -9.05 -16.58
N ILE A 489 5.04 -7.98 -15.94
CA ILE A 489 5.46 -7.62 -14.58
C ILE A 489 5.12 -8.74 -13.59
N SER A 490 3.98 -9.42 -13.78
CA SER A 490 3.51 -10.52 -12.93
C SER A 490 4.43 -11.73 -13.03
N LEU A 491 4.73 -12.16 -14.25
CA LEU A 491 5.56 -13.32 -14.55
C LEU A 491 7.06 -13.07 -14.37
N TYR A 492 7.47 -11.82 -14.12
CA TYR A 492 8.87 -11.50 -13.91
C TYR A 492 9.37 -12.01 -12.56
N ASP A 493 8.50 -12.34 -11.59
CA ASP A 493 8.84 -12.92 -10.27
C ASP A 493 9.83 -12.09 -9.40
N GLU A 494 10.27 -10.92 -9.86
CA GLU A 494 11.14 -9.97 -9.15
C GLU A 494 10.84 -8.53 -9.62
N PRO A 495 11.27 -7.48 -8.88
CA PRO A 495 11.07 -6.09 -9.32
C PRO A 495 11.67 -5.85 -10.71
N VAL A 496 10.85 -5.38 -11.64
CA VAL A 496 11.23 -5.22 -13.05
C VAL A 496 11.45 -3.76 -13.40
N ASP A 497 12.53 -3.47 -14.12
CA ASP A 497 12.78 -2.13 -14.66
C ASP A 497 11.87 -1.84 -15.86
N LEU A 498 11.61 -0.56 -16.12
CA LEU A 498 10.71 -0.14 -17.19
C LEU A 498 11.16 -0.62 -18.59
N TYR A 499 12.46 -0.76 -18.82
CA TYR A 499 13.01 -1.25 -20.09
C TYR A 499 12.69 -2.74 -20.29
N SER A 500 12.91 -3.56 -19.27
CA SER A 500 12.60 -4.98 -19.35
C SER A 500 11.12 -5.20 -19.53
N ALA A 501 10.29 -4.46 -18.79
CA ALA A 501 8.84 -4.52 -18.89
C ALA A 501 8.34 -4.12 -20.29
N SER A 502 8.79 -2.97 -20.83
CA SER A 502 8.35 -2.48 -22.15
C SER A 502 8.81 -3.38 -23.30
N LYS A 503 10.04 -3.88 -23.25
CA LYS A 503 10.61 -4.74 -24.30
C LYS A 503 9.89 -6.08 -24.39
N LEU A 504 9.65 -6.72 -23.24
CA LEU A 504 8.90 -7.98 -23.18
C LEU A 504 7.43 -7.75 -23.54
N ALA A 505 6.83 -6.64 -23.13
CA ALA A 505 5.44 -6.30 -23.49
C ALA A 505 5.29 -5.78 -24.93
N LYS A 506 6.39 -5.60 -25.68
CA LYS A 506 6.45 -5.10 -27.07
C LYS A 506 5.78 -3.73 -27.26
N MET A 507 6.03 -2.81 -26.33
CA MET A 507 5.50 -1.43 -26.38
C MET A 507 6.61 -0.39 -26.20
N SER A 508 6.29 0.88 -26.47
CA SER A 508 7.24 1.97 -26.23
C SER A 508 7.42 2.20 -24.73
N ILE A 509 8.57 2.77 -24.34
CA ILE A 509 8.82 3.11 -22.93
C ILE A 509 7.88 4.20 -22.44
N THR A 510 7.55 5.18 -23.30
CA THR A 510 6.62 6.26 -22.96
C THR A 510 5.23 5.71 -22.65
N ASP A 511 4.73 4.78 -23.47
CA ASP A 511 3.43 4.13 -23.25
C ASP A 511 3.47 3.28 -21.97
N ALA A 512 4.53 2.49 -21.78
CA ALA A 512 4.71 1.70 -20.58
C ALA A 512 4.78 2.57 -19.31
N GLU A 513 5.45 3.73 -19.37
CA GLU A 513 5.55 4.66 -18.25
C GLU A 513 4.18 5.24 -17.89
N TYR A 514 3.41 5.66 -18.89
CA TYR A 514 2.07 6.20 -18.72
C TYR A 514 1.13 5.16 -18.09
N ILE A 515 1.11 3.94 -18.63
CA ILE A 515 0.35 2.80 -18.09
C ILE A 515 0.77 2.55 -16.63
N CYS A 516 2.08 2.42 -16.37
CA CYS A 516 2.58 2.17 -15.02
C CYS A 516 2.17 3.28 -14.04
N ARG A 517 2.23 4.56 -14.42
CA ARG A 517 1.80 5.67 -13.57
C ARG A 517 0.32 5.60 -13.22
N LYS A 518 -0.54 5.33 -14.19
CA LYS A 518 -1.99 5.15 -13.97
C LYS A 518 -2.28 3.96 -13.05
N LEU A 519 -1.57 2.85 -13.26
CA LEU A 519 -1.71 1.67 -12.40
C LEU A 519 -1.17 1.89 -10.98
N ILE A 520 -0.14 2.74 -10.79
CA ILE A 520 0.34 3.14 -9.45
C ILE A 520 -0.72 3.98 -8.73
N SER A 521 -1.35 4.95 -9.40
CA SER A 521 -2.37 5.79 -8.76
C SER A 521 -3.64 5.01 -8.38
N LYS A 522 -3.89 3.90 -9.08
CA LYS A 522 -4.95 2.92 -8.74
C LYS A 522 -4.45 1.81 -7.80
N LEU A 523 -3.25 1.97 -7.23
CA LEU A 523 -2.59 1.05 -6.28
C LEU A 523 -2.32 -0.37 -6.81
N VAL A 524 -2.41 -0.61 -8.11
CA VAL A 524 -2.17 -1.93 -8.73
C VAL A 524 -0.68 -2.27 -8.73
N LEU A 525 0.15 -1.28 -9.03
CA LEU A 525 1.61 -1.38 -9.07
C LEU A 525 2.22 -0.57 -7.93
N ASP A 526 3.31 -1.10 -7.38
CA ASP A 526 4.22 -0.39 -6.49
C ASP A 526 5.48 -0.02 -7.27
N LYS A 527 5.98 1.21 -7.09
CA LYS A 527 7.29 1.64 -7.59
C LYS A 527 8.29 1.71 -6.46
N ARG A 528 9.37 0.94 -6.56
CA ARG A 528 10.53 1.00 -5.65
C ARG A 528 11.75 1.42 -6.47
N ASN A 529 12.28 2.60 -6.19
CA ASN A 529 13.35 3.21 -6.99
C ASN A 529 12.93 3.32 -8.48
N GLU A 530 13.64 2.64 -9.38
CA GLU A 530 13.36 2.59 -10.82
C GLU A 530 12.69 1.28 -11.28
N GLN A 531 12.17 0.49 -10.33
CA GLN A 531 11.58 -0.80 -10.59
C GLN A 531 10.12 -0.85 -10.16
N TYR A 532 9.36 -1.69 -10.85
CA TYR A 532 7.92 -1.89 -10.68
C TYR A 532 7.67 -3.30 -10.16
N THR A 533 6.72 -3.41 -9.23
CA THR A 533 6.21 -4.68 -8.72
C THR A 533 4.70 -4.63 -8.69
N ILE A 534 4.04 -5.76 -8.94
CA ILE A 534 2.61 -5.88 -8.73
C ILE A 534 2.31 -6.06 -7.24
N ASN A 535 1.22 -5.44 -6.78
CA ASN A 535 0.70 -5.73 -5.45
C ASN A 535 0.36 -7.22 -5.33
N GLU A 536 0.82 -7.90 -4.28
CA GLU A 536 0.70 -9.36 -4.18
C GLU A 536 -0.74 -9.91 -4.33
N PHE A 537 -1.76 -9.21 -3.83
CA PHE A 537 -3.15 -9.65 -4.05
C PHE A 537 -3.65 -9.38 -5.47
N ALA A 538 -3.19 -8.29 -6.09
CA ALA A 538 -3.44 -8.06 -7.52
C ALA A 538 -2.73 -9.14 -8.36
N ASN A 539 -1.58 -9.65 -7.91
CA ASN A 539 -0.89 -10.74 -8.60
C ASN A 539 -1.77 -11.99 -8.64
N SER A 540 -2.38 -12.40 -7.53
CA SER A 540 -3.32 -13.53 -7.50
C SER A 540 -4.48 -13.33 -8.49
N PHE A 541 -5.06 -12.13 -8.55
CA PHE A 541 -6.10 -11.80 -9.54
C PHE A 541 -5.59 -11.96 -10.99
N ILE A 542 -4.41 -11.44 -11.30
CA ILE A 542 -3.79 -11.53 -12.64
C ILE A 542 -3.52 -12.99 -13.00
N LEU A 543 -3.03 -13.79 -12.05
CA LEU A 543 -2.76 -15.22 -12.25
C LEU A 543 -4.03 -15.99 -12.61
N ILE A 544 -5.17 -15.63 -12.01
CA ILE A 544 -6.46 -16.30 -12.22
C ILE A 544 -7.14 -15.84 -13.53
N LYS A 545 -7.23 -14.52 -13.76
CA LYS A 545 -8.08 -13.95 -14.83
C LYS A 545 -7.35 -13.54 -16.11
N LEU A 546 -6.05 -13.27 -16.04
CA LEU A 546 -5.30 -12.69 -17.16
C LEU A 546 -4.26 -13.63 -17.75
N LEU A 547 -3.80 -14.64 -17.02
CA LEU A 547 -2.81 -15.55 -17.55
C LEU A 547 -3.39 -16.44 -18.66
N PRO A 548 -2.61 -16.68 -19.72
CA PRO A 548 -3.02 -17.55 -20.81
C PRO A 548 -2.90 -19.03 -20.40
N ASP A 549 -3.24 -19.93 -21.31
CA ASP A 549 -3.15 -21.38 -21.11
C ASP A 549 -1.73 -21.86 -20.77
N LYS A 550 -1.60 -23.11 -20.29
CA LYS A 550 -0.32 -23.66 -19.82
C LYS A 550 0.79 -23.59 -20.88
N ILE A 551 0.43 -23.71 -22.16
CA ILE A 551 1.39 -23.70 -23.28
C ILE A 551 1.92 -22.28 -23.52
N GLU A 552 1.05 -21.29 -23.66
CA GLU A 552 1.47 -19.89 -23.82
C GLU A 552 2.21 -19.38 -22.58
N LEU A 553 1.75 -19.75 -21.38
CA LEU A 553 2.42 -19.43 -20.13
C LEU A 553 3.88 -19.95 -20.11
N GLY A 554 4.09 -21.19 -20.58
CA GLY A 554 5.43 -21.78 -20.70
C GLY A 554 6.33 -21.01 -21.68
N LYS A 555 5.78 -20.54 -22.80
CA LYS A 555 6.51 -19.72 -23.79
C LYS A 555 6.89 -18.36 -23.20
N GLU A 556 5.95 -17.69 -22.53
CA GLU A 556 6.19 -16.38 -21.90
C GLU A 556 7.23 -16.47 -20.78
N LYS A 557 7.14 -17.47 -19.90
CA LYS A 557 8.16 -17.71 -18.86
C LYS A 557 9.54 -17.98 -19.45
N SER A 558 9.62 -18.74 -20.54
CA SER A 558 10.89 -19.02 -21.22
C SER A 558 11.50 -17.73 -21.80
N ARG A 559 10.67 -16.90 -22.45
CA ARG A 559 11.09 -15.60 -23.01
C ARG A 559 11.62 -14.65 -21.93
N ILE A 560 10.95 -14.60 -20.77
CA ILE A 560 11.39 -13.81 -19.61
C ILE A 560 12.74 -14.32 -19.09
N ARG A 561 12.90 -15.64 -18.92
CA ARG A 561 14.16 -16.25 -18.45
C ARG A 561 15.32 -15.97 -19.40
N GLU A 562 15.11 -16.10 -20.70
CA GLU A 562 16.13 -15.79 -21.72
C GLU A 562 16.54 -14.32 -21.67
N HIS A 563 15.56 -13.41 -21.57
CA HIS A 563 15.85 -11.97 -21.46
C HIS A 563 16.63 -11.63 -20.19
N LYS A 564 16.26 -12.19 -19.04
CA LYS A 564 17.01 -12.04 -17.77
C LYS A 564 18.45 -12.53 -17.90
N LYS A 565 18.64 -13.74 -18.42
CA LYS A 565 19.97 -14.34 -18.62
C LYS A 565 20.84 -13.44 -19.52
N ARG A 566 20.27 -12.97 -20.63
CA ARG A 566 20.94 -12.09 -21.59
C ARG A 566 21.39 -10.78 -20.96
N ILE A 567 20.54 -10.09 -20.19
CA ILE A 567 20.91 -8.85 -19.49
C ILE A 567 22.03 -9.11 -18.48
N LYS A 568 21.91 -10.18 -17.68
CA LYS A 568 22.91 -10.54 -16.68
C LYS A 568 24.28 -10.78 -17.32
N GLU A 569 24.33 -11.57 -18.38
CA GLU A 569 25.57 -11.84 -19.14
C GLU A 569 26.19 -10.55 -19.72
N GLN A 570 25.39 -9.63 -20.25
CA GLN A 570 25.87 -8.36 -20.80
C GLN A 570 26.48 -7.46 -19.71
N LEU A 571 25.79 -7.33 -18.56
CA LEU A 571 26.26 -6.55 -17.42
C LEU A 571 27.54 -7.16 -16.82
N GLU A 572 27.58 -8.48 -16.65
CA GLU A 572 28.75 -9.19 -16.14
C GLU A 572 29.96 -9.04 -17.08
N ASN A 573 29.77 -9.19 -18.39
CA ASN A 573 30.83 -9.00 -19.38
C ASN A 573 31.42 -7.59 -19.34
N LEU A 574 30.57 -6.56 -19.29
CA LEU A 574 31.02 -5.17 -19.15
C LEU A 574 31.81 -4.98 -17.85
N SER A 575 31.30 -5.50 -16.73
CA SER A 575 31.95 -5.38 -15.42
C SER A 575 33.33 -6.08 -15.38
N LEU A 576 33.44 -7.27 -15.97
CA LEU A 576 34.69 -8.03 -16.03
C LEU A 576 35.72 -7.32 -16.91
N LYS A 577 35.31 -6.79 -18.07
CA LYS A 577 36.22 -6.01 -18.94
C LYS A 577 36.69 -4.73 -18.26
N ARG A 578 35.81 -4.05 -17.52
CA ARG A 578 36.16 -2.85 -16.74
C ARG A 578 37.18 -3.17 -15.65
N LYS A 579 36.97 -4.26 -14.89
CA LYS A 579 37.93 -4.71 -13.85
C LYS A 579 39.30 -5.11 -14.41
N LYS A 580 39.34 -5.77 -15.57
CA LYS A 580 40.59 -6.23 -16.19
C LYS A 580 41.40 -5.12 -16.87
N ASN A 581 40.79 -4.00 -17.23
CA ASN A 581 41.45 -2.94 -17.99
C ASN A 581 41.19 -1.55 -17.38
N LYS A 582 42.18 -1.05 -16.62
CA LYS A 582 42.10 0.26 -15.97
C LYS A 582 41.83 1.41 -16.94
N LYS A 583 42.44 1.40 -18.14
CA LYS A 583 42.18 2.44 -19.16
C LYS A 583 40.75 2.42 -19.67
N LEU A 584 40.16 1.22 -19.77
CA LEU A 584 38.75 1.09 -20.13
C LEU A 584 37.85 1.59 -19.00
N ALA A 585 38.20 1.31 -17.74
CA ALA A 585 37.48 1.85 -16.59
C ALA A 585 37.45 3.38 -16.61
N ASP A 586 38.60 4.03 -16.77
CA ASP A 586 38.70 5.48 -16.84
C ASP A 586 37.83 6.07 -17.98
N ILE A 587 37.73 5.39 -19.13
CA ILE A 587 36.87 5.82 -20.25
C ILE A 587 35.39 5.63 -19.87
N MET A 588 35.03 4.49 -19.30
CA MET A 588 33.64 4.20 -18.94
C MET A 588 33.14 5.06 -17.78
N ASP A 589 34.03 5.63 -16.97
CA ASP A 589 33.70 6.61 -15.93
C ASP A 589 33.19 7.93 -16.55
N ASP A 590 33.73 8.36 -17.69
CA ASP A 590 33.16 9.49 -18.43
C ASP A 590 31.75 9.15 -18.97
N TRP A 591 31.50 7.89 -19.32
CA TRP A 591 30.22 7.38 -19.84
C TRP A 591 29.31 6.83 -18.75
N THR A 592 29.41 7.36 -17.53
CA THR A 592 28.64 6.85 -16.38
C THR A 592 27.13 6.97 -16.66
N PRO A 593 26.34 5.89 -16.46
CA PRO A 593 24.89 5.92 -16.66
C PRO A 593 24.20 6.80 -15.60
N ARG A 594 23.11 7.49 -15.98
CA ARG A 594 22.29 8.27 -15.03
C ARG A 594 21.31 7.39 -14.25
N ASN A 595 20.81 6.35 -14.89
CA ASN A 595 19.79 5.44 -14.38
C ASN A 595 20.10 3.97 -14.77
N TYR A 596 19.29 3.03 -14.29
CA TYR A 596 19.46 1.60 -14.61
C TYR A 596 19.23 1.29 -16.09
N ILE A 597 18.33 2.02 -16.75
CA ILE A 597 18.05 1.86 -18.19
C ILE A 597 19.31 2.17 -19.02
N ASP A 598 20.01 3.27 -18.71
CA ASP A 598 21.28 3.65 -19.33
C ASP A 598 22.31 2.55 -19.13
N LYS A 599 22.39 1.99 -17.91
CA LYS A 599 23.34 0.92 -17.59
C LYS A 599 23.11 -0.33 -18.45
N VAL A 600 21.87 -0.75 -18.63
CA VAL A 600 21.51 -1.90 -19.48
C VAL A 600 21.79 -1.59 -20.96
N ALA A 601 21.37 -0.43 -21.46
CA ALA A 601 21.58 -0.03 -22.84
C ALA A 601 23.07 0.06 -23.21
N ILE A 602 23.89 0.66 -22.34
CA ILE A 602 25.36 0.74 -22.52
C ILE A 602 25.96 -0.65 -22.60
N ALA A 603 25.57 -1.56 -21.68
CA ALA A 603 26.08 -2.93 -21.66
C ALA A 603 25.67 -3.72 -22.92
N GLU A 604 24.45 -3.52 -23.41
CA GLU A 604 23.93 -4.16 -24.63
C GLU A 604 24.74 -3.74 -25.87
N VAL A 605 25.04 -2.45 -26.03
CA VAL A 605 25.75 -1.95 -27.22
C VAL A 605 27.27 -2.03 -27.13
N PHE A 606 27.83 -2.19 -25.92
CA PHE A 606 29.27 -2.17 -25.67
C PHE A 606 30.07 -3.12 -26.58
N GLY A 607 29.56 -4.34 -26.78
CA GLY A 607 30.22 -5.36 -27.61
C GLY A 607 30.01 -5.21 -29.13
N LEU A 608 29.14 -4.31 -29.58
CA LEU A 608 28.74 -4.24 -30.99
C LEU A 608 29.83 -3.67 -31.90
N PHE A 609 30.71 -2.81 -31.37
CA PHE A 609 31.80 -2.23 -32.17
C PHE A 609 32.82 -3.29 -32.64
N ASP A 610 33.18 -4.24 -31.78
CA ASP A 610 34.09 -5.32 -32.18
C ASP A 610 33.41 -6.33 -33.09
N LYS A 611 32.12 -6.63 -32.86
CA LYS A 611 31.32 -7.45 -33.79
C LYS A 611 31.24 -6.83 -35.18
N ALA A 612 31.06 -5.51 -35.27
CA ALA A 612 31.01 -4.80 -36.55
C ALA A 612 32.32 -4.94 -37.35
N LYS A 613 33.49 -4.95 -36.71
CA LYS A 613 34.77 -5.20 -37.41
C LYS A 613 34.80 -6.57 -38.07
N ILE A 614 34.30 -7.60 -37.39
CA ILE A 614 34.24 -8.97 -37.91
C ILE A 614 33.28 -9.04 -39.10
N ILE A 615 32.12 -8.39 -39.00
CA ILE A 615 31.11 -8.31 -40.07
C ILE A 615 31.68 -7.67 -41.34
N VAL A 616 32.41 -6.56 -41.19
CA VAL A 616 33.06 -5.88 -42.33
C VAL A 616 34.10 -6.80 -42.98
N LYS A 617 34.91 -7.49 -42.17
CA LYS A 617 35.91 -8.45 -42.67
C LYS A 617 35.26 -9.59 -43.46
N ASN A 618 34.10 -10.05 -43.03
CA ASN A 618 33.35 -11.15 -43.66
C ASN A 618 32.36 -10.68 -44.74
N ASN A 619 32.27 -9.37 -45.00
CA ASN A 619 31.35 -8.76 -45.96
C ASN A 619 29.85 -9.11 -45.77
N ASN A 620 29.39 -9.29 -44.52
CA ASN A 620 28.03 -9.77 -44.21
C ASN A 620 27.02 -8.62 -44.01
N LYS A 621 26.23 -8.30 -45.04
CA LYS A 621 25.25 -7.19 -44.97
C LYS A 621 24.05 -7.47 -44.07
N ASP A 622 23.63 -8.72 -43.92
CA ASP A 622 22.43 -9.03 -43.15
C ASP A 622 22.69 -8.95 -41.64
N GLU A 623 23.87 -9.38 -41.19
CA GLU A 623 24.31 -9.12 -39.81
C GLU A 623 24.49 -7.63 -39.53
N ALA A 624 24.96 -6.85 -40.51
CA ALA A 624 25.04 -5.39 -40.37
C ALA A 624 23.65 -4.77 -40.13
N LYS A 625 22.61 -5.22 -40.86
CA LYS A 625 21.22 -4.78 -40.65
C LYS A 625 20.71 -5.13 -39.24
N LYS A 626 21.04 -6.33 -38.73
CA LYS A 626 20.67 -6.73 -37.35
C LYS A 626 21.29 -5.81 -36.30
N ILE A 627 22.58 -5.46 -36.43
CA ILE A 627 23.23 -4.50 -35.51
C ILE A 627 22.56 -3.12 -35.58
N ILE A 628 22.22 -2.65 -36.77
CA ILE A 628 21.52 -1.37 -36.95
C ILE A 628 20.18 -1.37 -36.21
N GLN A 629 19.45 -2.47 -36.27
CA GLN A 629 18.18 -2.62 -35.57
C GLN A 629 18.36 -2.54 -34.05
N ILE A 630 19.39 -3.19 -33.49
CA ILE A 630 19.69 -3.13 -32.04
C ILE A 630 19.94 -1.68 -31.60
N PHE A 631 20.66 -0.88 -32.38
CA PHE A 631 20.87 0.53 -32.08
C PHE A 631 19.57 1.34 -32.15
N ASN A 632 18.73 1.11 -33.16
CA ASN A 632 17.45 1.80 -33.29
C ASN A 632 16.51 1.46 -32.13
N GLU A 633 16.55 0.23 -31.61
CA GLU A 633 15.80 -0.15 -30.41
C GLU A 633 16.35 0.60 -29.18
N ASN A 634 17.67 0.61 -28.97
CA ASN A 634 18.30 1.29 -27.84
C ASN A 634 18.12 2.82 -27.84
N GLU A 635 18.11 3.47 -29.00
CA GLU A 635 17.86 4.92 -29.10
C GLU A 635 16.42 5.31 -28.80
N LYS A 636 15.45 4.40 -28.99
CA LYS A 636 14.08 4.62 -28.51
C LYS A 636 13.99 4.58 -26.99
N MET A 637 15.01 4.03 -26.32
CA MET A 637 14.99 3.74 -24.89
C MET A 637 15.75 4.76 -24.06
N THR A 638 16.87 5.26 -24.56
CA THR A 638 17.67 6.25 -23.88
C THR A 638 18.30 7.25 -24.84
N ASN A 639 18.43 8.49 -24.36
CA ASN A 639 19.15 9.55 -25.05
C ASN A 639 20.65 9.59 -24.69
N HIS A 640 21.16 8.56 -24.00
CA HIS A 640 22.53 8.52 -23.50
C HIS A 640 23.56 8.63 -24.65
N PRO A 641 24.52 9.56 -24.56
CA PRO A 641 25.40 9.89 -25.67
C PRO A 641 26.32 8.74 -26.10
N TYR A 642 26.67 7.83 -25.18
CA TYR A 642 27.44 6.62 -25.52
C TYR A 642 26.77 5.76 -26.59
N ILE A 643 25.44 5.64 -26.57
CA ILE A 643 24.69 4.82 -27.53
C ILE A 643 24.83 5.42 -28.93
N LYS A 644 24.50 6.72 -29.06
CA LYS A 644 24.58 7.49 -30.30
C LYS A 644 26.00 7.55 -30.87
N PHE A 645 26.98 7.80 -30.00
CA PHE A 645 28.38 7.83 -30.40
C PHE A 645 28.88 6.46 -30.88
N THR A 646 28.52 5.38 -30.17
CA THR A 646 28.89 4.03 -30.58
C THR A 646 28.20 3.65 -31.89
N LYS A 647 26.93 4.06 -32.08
CA LYS A 647 26.20 3.91 -33.34
C LYS A 647 26.94 4.60 -34.48
N ALA A 648 27.30 5.87 -34.32
CA ALA A 648 28.05 6.63 -35.33
C ALA A 648 29.37 5.94 -35.71
N ARG A 649 30.12 5.47 -34.70
CA ARG A 649 31.36 4.71 -34.90
C ARG A 649 31.14 3.39 -35.64
N VAL A 650 30.12 2.62 -35.27
CA VAL A 650 29.78 1.36 -35.95
C VAL A 650 29.35 1.61 -37.39
N PHE A 651 28.49 2.60 -37.63
CA PHE A 651 28.07 2.95 -38.98
C PHE A 651 29.25 3.39 -39.85
N SER A 652 30.16 4.19 -39.30
CA SER A 652 31.39 4.59 -40.01
C SER A 652 32.24 3.40 -40.44
N LEU A 653 32.32 2.34 -39.62
CA LEU A 653 33.02 1.11 -39.94
C LEU A 653 32.31 0.29 -41.02
N LEU A 654 30.97 0.25 -40.99
CA LEU A 654 30.16 -0.54 -41.91
C LEU A 654 30.06 0.10 -43.30
N LEU A 655 30.42 1.38 -43.46
CA LEU A 655 30.36 2.12 -44.75
C LEU A 655 30.87 1.38 -45.99
N PRO A 656 31.98 0.60 -45.93
CA PRO A 656 32.47 -0.15 -47.09
C PRO A 656 31.51 -1.21 -47.62
N LEU A 657 30.53 -1.66 -46.82
CA LEU A 657 29.53 -2.64 -47.23
C LEU A 657 28.47 -2.06 -48.18
N TRP A 658 28.33 -0.74 -48.25
CA TRP A 658 27.34 -0.07 -49.09
C TRP A 658 27.97 0.67 -50.26
N PHE A 659 27.23 0.80 -51.36
CA PHE A 659 27.69 1.41 -52.60
C PHE A 659 26.69 2.44 -53.14
N GLY A 660 27.17 3.32 -54.04
CA GLY A 660 26.33 4.31 -54.72
C GLY A 660 25.53 5.23 -53.78
N LYS A 661 24.26 5.50 -54.13
CA LYS A 661 23.35 6.38 -53.37
C LYS A 661 23.13 5.91 -51.93
N GLU A 662 23.15 4.60 -51.67
CA GLU A 662 22.97 4.05 -50.33
C GLU A 662 24.14 4.43 -49.41
N LYS A 663 25.37 4.36 -49.93
CA LYS A 663 26.58 4.78 -49.19
C LYS A 663 26.51 6.26 -48.80
N GLU A 664 26.09 7.12 -49.73
CA GLU A 664 25.95 8.56 -49.47
C GLU A 664 24.86 8.86 -48.43
N ARG A 665 23.73 8.14 -48.47
CA ARG A 665 22.72 8.22 -47.41
C ARG A 665 23.28 7.81 -46.05
N LYS A 666 24.04 6.70 -45.99
CA LYS A 666 24.66 6.21 -44.75
C LYS A 666 25.73 7.14 -44.20
N LYS A 667 26.46 7.86 -45.06
CA LYS A 667 27.37 8.93 -44.61
C LYS A 667 26.60 10.06 -43.90
N LYS A 668 25.51 10.56 -44.51
CA LYS A 668 24.67 11.59 -43.90
C LYS A 668 24.05 11.14 -42.58
N GLU A 669 23.57 9.90 -42.49
CA GLU A 669 23.09 9.33 -41.22
C GLU A 669 24.18 9.29 -40.15
N THR A 670 25.41 8.91 -40.52
CA THR A 670 26.54 8.85 -39.60
C THR A 670 26.88 10.22 -39.03
N VAL A 671 26.83 11.27 -39.86
CA VAL A 671 26.98 12.67 -39.44
C VAL A 671 25.92 13.04 -38.40
N ARG A 672 24.64 12.75 -38.69
CA ARG A 672 23.54 13.01 -37.76
C ARG A 672 23.75 12.33 -36.41
N TYR A 673 24.19 11.06 -36.39
CA TYR A 673 24.42 10.36 -35.11
C TYR A 673 25.55 10.95 -34.27
N PHE A 674 26.59 11.53 -34.90
CA PHE A 674 27.62 12.26 -34.17
C PHE A 674 27.07 13.58 -33.59
N GLU A 675 26.28 14.32 -34.37
CA GLU A 675 25.61 15.54 -33.91
C GLU A 675 24.66 15.25 -32.75
N ASP A 676 23.83 14.22 -32.88
CA ASP A 676 22.90 13.77 -31.86
C ASP A 676 23.64 13.40 -30.55
N ALA A 677 24.85 12.81 -30.66
CA ALA A 677 25.68 12.47 -29.50
C ALA A 677 26.25 13.72 -28.81
N ILE A 678 26.71 14.70 -29.58
CA ILE A 678 27.20 15.99 -29.05
C ILE A 678 26.05 16.74 -28.36
N GLN A 679 24.89 16.84 -29.02
CA GLN A 679 23.71 17.47 -28.44
C GLN A 679 23.29 16.78 -27.13
N SER A 680 23.31 15.45 -27.06
CA SER A 680 23.06 14.73 -25.80
C SER A 680 24.03 15.12 -24.69
N ILE A 681 25.32 15.30 -24.98
CA ILE A 681 26.32 15.75 -24.00
C ILE A 681 26.05 17.20 -23.57
N GLU A 682 25.76 18.09 -24.52
CA GLU A 682 25.62 19.53 -24.27
C GLU A 682 24.32 19.92 -23.58
N PHE A 683 23.24 19.14 -23.72
CA PHE A 683 21.93 19.50 -23.19
C PHE A 683 21.36 18.51 -22.16
N SER A 684 21.67 17.21 -22.26
CA SER A 684 21.04 16.18 -21.42
C SER A 684 22.00 15.55 -20.40
N TYR A 685 23.29 15.50 -20.70
CA TYR A 685 24.33 14.83 -19.92
C TYR A 685 25.50 15.78 -19.62
N LEU A 686 25.18 16.93 -19.01
CA LEU A 686 26.10 18.04 -18.77
C LEU A 686 27.39 17.65 -18.02
N TYR A 687 27.32 16.67 -17.13
CA TYR A 687 28.49 16.17 -16.39
C TYR A 687 29.55 15.51 -17.30
N MET A 688 29.18 15.13 -18.53
CA MET A 688 30.12 14.61 -19.53
C MET A 688 30.81 15.72 -20.32
N ARG A 689 30.36 16.97 -20.21
CA ARG A 689 30.95 18.11 -20.93
C ARG A 689 32.39 18.30 -20.45
N ASN A 690 33.26 18.61 -21.40
CA ASN A 690 34.70 18.81 -21.18
C ASN A 690 35.44 17.59 -20.58
N THR A 691 34.88 16.38 -20.66
CA THR A 691 35.60 15.14 -20.33
C THR A 691 36.52 14.70 -21.46
N LYS A 692 37.39 13.70 -21.21
CA LYS A 692 38.24 13.12 -22.26
C LYS A 692 37.39 12.46 -23.35
N SER A 693 36.30 11.81 -22.96
CA SER A 693 35.37 11.20 -23.91
C SER A 693 34.64 12.24 -24.76
N HIS A 694 34.23 13.38 -24.20
CA HIS A 694 33.68 14.49 -24.99
C HIS A 694 34.67 15.00 -26.05
N GLY A 695 35.92 15.28 -25.64
CA GLY A 695 36.98 15.65 -26.58
C GLY A 695 37.24 14.58 -27.65
N ALA A 696 37.11 13.30 -27.30
CA ALA A 696 37.30 12.19 -28.24
C ALA A 696 36.16 12.08 -29.25
N VAL A 697 34.90 12.35 -28.85
CA VAL A 697 33.75 12.43 -29.77
C VAL A 697 34.00 13.47 -30.84
N LEU A 698 34.33 14.71 -30.42
CA LEU A 698 34.61 15.83 -31.33
C LEU A 698 35.80 15.53 -32.26
N TRP A 699 36.87 14.94 -31.72
CA TRP A 699 38.04 14.56 -32.52
C TRP A 699 37.71 13.51 -33.58
N ILE A 700 37.01 12.44 -33.20
CA ILE A 700 36.61 11.37 -34.12
C ILE A 700 35.65 11.89 -35.18
N PHE A 701 34.68 12.73 -34.79
CA PHE A 701 33.73 13.33 -35.72
C PHE A 701 34.43 14.27 -36.71
N GLY A 702 35.27 15.17 -36.23
CA GLY A 702 36.06 16.07 -37.10
C GLY A 702 36.93 15.27 -38.09
N THR A 703 37.56 14.19 -37.64
CA THR A 703 38.35 13.31 -38.51
C THR A 703 37.47 12.57 -39.52
N TYR A 704 36.27 12.14 -39.12
CA TYR A 704 35.32 11.48 -40.01
C TYR A 704 34.83 12.41 -41.12
N ILE A 705 34.46 13.66 -40.79
CA ILE A 705 34.04 14.67 -41.78
C ILE A 705 35.15 14.87 -42.81
N LYS A 706 36.40 15.07 -42.35
CA LYS A 706 37.55 15.25 -43.25
C LYS A 706 37.66 14.13 -44.29
N VAL A 707 37.54 12.87 -43.85
CA VAL A 707 37.76 11.70 -44.70
C VAL A 707 36.55 11.40 -45.58
N SER A 708 35.34 11.61 -45.06
CA SER A 708 34.10 11.14 -45.70
C SER A 708 33.36 12.22 -46.49
N ILE A 709 33.56 13.50 -46.14
CA ILE A 709 32.92 14.70 -46.69
C ILE A 709 33.96 15.84 -46.79
N PRO A 710 34.97 15.72 -47.68
CA PRO A 710 36.06 16.69 -47.78
C PRO A 710 35.61 18.12 -48.10
N GLU A 711 34.42 18.28 -48.68
CA GLU A 711 33.82 19.59 -48.99
C GLU A 711 33.60 20.43 -47.72
N GLU A 712 33.31 19.79 -46.59
CA GLU A 712 33.01 20.39 -45.28
C GLU A 712 34.26 20.51 -44.37
N ILE A 713 35.45 20.68 -44.95
CA ILE A 713 36.71 20.77 -44.19
C ILE A 713 36.73 21.89 -43.13
N GLN A 714 36.01 23.00 -43.34
CA GLN A 714 35.86 24.07 -42.34
C GLN A 714 35.16 23.55 -41.09
N ARG A 715 34.07 22.81 -41.27
CA ARG A 715 33.29 22.21 -40.19
C ARG A 715 34.10 21.18 -39.41
N SER A 716 34.83 20.32 -40.12
CA SER A 716 35.82 19.41 -39.54
C SER A 716 36.82 20.15 -38.64
N THR A 717 37.33 21.28 -39.11
CA THR A 717 38.32 22.10 -38.39
C THR A 717 37.74 22.70 -37.11
N ASN A 718 36.51 23.20 -37.14
CA ASN A 718 35.85 23.75 -35.95
C ASN A 718 35.72 22.69 -34.83
N PHE A 719 35.28 21.47 -35.15
CA PHE A 719 35.19 20.40 -34.14
C PHE A 719 36.56 19.98 -33.60
N LEU A 720 37.60 19.98 -34.44
CA LEU A 720 38.97 19.69 -34.01
C LEU A 720 39.53 20.81 -33.11
N GLU A 721 39.21 22.08 -33.38
CA GLU A 721 39.60 23.21 -32.51
C GLU A 721 38.92 23.08 -31.13
N GLN A 722 37.64 22.74 -31.08
CA GLN A 722 36.95 22.49 -29.81
C GLN A 722 37.54 21.28 -29.05
N ALA A 723 37.82 20.18 -29.75
CA ALA A 723 38.47 19.01 -29.16
C ALA A 723 39.85 19.36 -28.57
N ARG A 724 40.63 20.18 -29.29
CA ARG A 724 41.93 20.70 -28.83
C ARG A 724 41.76 21.45 -27.52
N ASP A 725 40.79 22.36 -27.44
CA ASP A 725 40.60 23.22 -26.28
C ASP A 725 40.18 22.42 -25.04
N ILE A 726 39.35 21.39 -25.21
CA ILE A 726 39.01 20.44 -24.15
C ILE A 726 40.26 19.68 -23.68
N PHE A 727 40.99 19.04 -24.59
CA PHE A 727 42.15 18.23 -24.20
C PHE A 727 43.30 19.05 -23.60
N LYS A 728 43.45 20.33 -24.00
CA LYS A 728 44.44 21.24 -23.44
C LYS A 728 44.25 21.44 -21.94
N ASN A 729 43.00 21.49 -21.49
CA ASN A 729 42.63 21.80 -20.11
C ASN A 729 42.49 20.55 -19.22
N LEU A 730 42.67 19.35 -19.77
CA LEU A 730 42.46 18.09 -19.06
C LEU A 730 43.78 17.43 -18.59
N PRO A 731 43.84 16.96 -17.34
CA PRO A 731 45.00 16.20 -16.86
C PRO A 731 45.12 14.86 -17.59
N ASN A 732 46.34 14.43 -17.89
CA ASN A 732 46.63 13.15 -18.57
C ASN A 732 45.93 13.00 -19.94
N ALA A 733 45.68 14.10 -20.66
CA ALA A 733 45.12 14.11 -22.02
C ALA A 733 46.15 14.52 -23.10
N GLU A 734 47.42 14.59 -22.74
CA GLU A 734 48.50 15.15 -23.57
C GLU A 734 48.65 14.42 -24.91
N LYS A 735 48.52 13.09 -24.93
CA LYS A 735 48.56 12.28 -26.16
C LYS A 735 47.43 12.66 -27.11
N ASN A 736 46.21 12.82 -26.57
CA ASN A 736 45.03 13.19 -27.34
C ASN A 736 45.17 14.62 -27.89
N TYR A 737 45.59 15.56 -27.03
CA TYR A 737 45.87 16.94 -27.41
C TYR A 737 46.85 16.99 -28.59
N LEU A 738 48.01 16.36 -28.47
CA LEU A 738 49.04 16.37 -29.52
C LEU A 738 48.56 15.67 -30.81
N SER A 739 47.73 14.63 -30.69
CA SER A 739 47.13 13.97 -31.84
C SER A 739 46.17 14.89 -32.61
N VAL A 740 45.32 15.64 -31.90
CA VAL A 740 44.41 16.63 -32.49
C VAL A 740 45.19 17.78 -33.15
N ILE A 741 46.24 18.29 -32.49
CA ILE A 741 47.13 19.32 -33.05
C ILE A 741 47.73 18.84 -34.38
N GLY A 742 48.22 17.59 -34.42
CA GLY A 742 48.71 16.98 -35.65
C GLY A 742 47.66 16.93 -36.77
N THR A 743 46.42 16.54 -36.45
CA THR A 743 45.31 16.55 -37.43
C THR A 743 44.96 17.96 -37.90
N LEU A 744 44.92 18.94 -37.00
CA LEU A 744 44.64 20.34 -37.31
C LEU A 744 45.64 20.94 -38.31
N VAL A 745 46.93 20.62 -38.19
CA VAL A 745 47.96 21.05 -39.16
C VAL A 745 47.59 20.65 -40.59
N PHE A 746 47.13 19.41 -40.77
CA PHE A 746 46.72 18.94 -42.10
C PHE A 746 45.40 19.54 -42.57
N ASN A 747 44.46 19.80 -41.65
CA ASN A 747 43.20 20.49 -41.99
C ASN A 747 43.44 21.94 -42.43
N TYR A 748 44.26 22.69 -41.69
CA TYR A 748 44.61 24.05 -42.09
C TYR A 748 45.39 24.08 -43.40
N SER A 749 46.21 23.06 -43.69
CA SER A 749 46.88 22.98 -44.99
C SER A 749 45.90 22.81 -46.15
N GLU A 750 44.85 22.00 -45.97
CA GLU A 750 43.78 21.86 -46.98
C GLU A 750 42.98 23.15 -47.12
N LEU A 751 42.66 23.82 -46.00
CA LEU A 751 42.01 25.13 -46.01
C LEU A 751 42.86 26.20 -46.68
N LEU A 752 44.16 26.24 -46.43
CA LEU A 752 45.10 27.14 -47.12
C LEU A 752 45.11 26.86 -48.62
N ASN A 753 45.09 25.60 -49.04
CA ASN A 753 45.05 25.23 -50.45
C ASN A 753 43.75 25.70 -51.13
N LYS A 754 42.61 25.60 -50.43
CA LYS A 754 41.28 25.95 -50.93
C LYS A 754 41.00 27.46 -50.91
N THR A 755 41.39 28.17 -49.85
CA THR A 755 41.06 29.59 -49.62
C THR A 755 42.16 30.56 -50.00
N LYS A 756 43.42 30.10 -50.06
CA LYS A 756 44.64 30.92 -50.19
C LYS A 756 44.86 31.94 -49.07
N ASP A 757 44.11 31.88 -47.98
CA ASP A 757 44.24 32.80 -46.85
C ASP A 757 45.50 32.52 -46.01
N ARG A 758 46.36 33.54 -45.89
CA ARG A 758 47.64 33.47 -45.16
C ARG A 758 47.45 33.22 -43.66
N ALA A 759 46.29 33.54 -43.07
CA ALA A 759 45.98 33.23 -41.67
C ALA A 759 46.14 31.73 -41.36
N TYR A 760 45.75 30.85 -42.29
CA TYR A 760 45.94 29.41 -42.13
C TYR A 760 47.41 29.00 -42.14
N ARG A 761 48.27 29.67 -42.92
CA ARG A 761 49.73 29.43 -42.90
C ARG A 761 50.32 29.74 -41.53
N HIS A 762 49.87 30.82 -40.87
CA HIS A 762 50.27 31.14 -39.50
C HIS A 762 49.82 30.07 -38.51
N LYS A 763 48.55 29.62 -38.59
CA LYS A 763 48.04 28.52 -37.75
C LYS A 763 48.83 27.23 -37.94
N ILE A 764 49.20 26.86 -39.17
CA ILE A 764 50.01 25.67 -39.46
C ILE A 764 51.37 25.77 -38.77
N LYS A 765 52.10 26.88 -38.97
CA LYS A 765 53.42 27.09 -38.34
C LYS A 765 53.35 27.06 -36.82
N PHE A 766 52.32 27.69 -36.24
CA PHE A 766 52.09 27.69 -34.78
C PHE A 766 51.88 26.27 -34.24
N HIS A 767 50.95 25.50 -34.82
CA HIS A 767 50.65 24.14 -34.39
C HIS A 767 51.82 23.17 -34.65
N HIS A 768 52.56 23.38 -35.74
CA HIS A 768 53.80 22.63 -36.01
C HIS A 768 54.88 22.92 -34.97
N LYS A 769 55.07 24.18 -34.56
CA LYS A 769 56.02 24.55 -33.49
C LYS A 769 55.68 23.85 -32.17
N ILE A 770 54.38 23.74 -31.84
CA ILE A 770 53.93 22.96 -30.67
C ILE A 770 54.34 21.49 -30.80
N MET A 771 54.15 20.87 -31.96
CA MET A 771 54.58 19.49 -32.21
C MET A 771 56.10 19.34 -32.10
N ALA A 772 56.87 20.24 -32.70
CA ALA A 772 58.33 20.21 -32.68
C ALA A 772 58.90 20.35 -31.27
N ASN A 773 58.40 21.32 -30.49
CA ASN A 773 58.83 21.56 -29.11
C ASN A 773 58.50 20.38 -28.17
N ASN A 774 57.57 19.50 -28.55
CA ASN A 774 57.17 18.34 -27.77
C ASN A 774 57.69 17.01 -28.33
N LYS A 775 58.67 16.99 -29.25
CA LYS A 775 59.15 15.78 -29.95
C LYS A 775 59.44 14.61 -29.01
N SER A 776 60.27 14.80 -27.98
CA SER A 776 60.66 13.75 -27.03
C SER A 776 59.44 13.17 -26.28
N LYS A 777 58.52 14.05 -25.87
CA LYS A 777 57.28 13.71 -25.18
C LYS A 777 56.28 12.97 -26.09
N ILE A 778 56.17 13.38 -27.36
CA ILE A 778 55.32 12.74 -28.38
C ILE A 778 55.76 11.28 -28.61
N ILE A 779 57.06 11.04 -28.76
CA ILE A 779 57.64 9.71 -28.97
C ILE A 779 57.36 8.82 -27.76
N ARG A 780 57.58 9.33 -26.53
CA ARG A 780 57.29 8.61 -25.28
C ARG A 780 55.81 8.23 -25.15
N LEU A 781 54.90 9.07 -25.63
CA LEU A 781 53.45 8.82 -25.62
C LEU A 781 52.99 7.85 -26.74
N GLY A 782 53.92 7.37 -27.56
CA GLY A 782 53.65 6.41 -28.65
C GLY A 782 52.91 7.03 -29.83
N TYR A 783 53.09 8.33 -30.09
CA TYR A 783 52.64 8.96 -31.32
C TYR A 783 53.76 8.90 -32.37
N ASN A 784 53.43 8.52 -33.61
CA ASN A 784 54.41 8.36 -34.69
C ASN A 784 54.81 9.73 -35.27
N TYR A 785 55.75 10.39 -34.59
CA TYR A 785 56.27 11.70 -34.97
C TYR A 785 56.97 11.69 -36.34
N GLU A 786 57.66 10.60 -36.68
CA GLU A 786 58.33 10.45 -37.97
C GLU A 786 57.34 10.47 -39.14
N ARG A 787 56.23 9.74 -39.01
CA ARG A 787 55.14 9.74 -40.00
C ARG A 787 54.52 11.13 -40.11
N TYR A 788 54.37 11.85 -38.99
CA TYR A 788 53.88 13.22 -38.98
C TYR A 788 54.84 14.15 -39.75
N ILE A 789 56.14 14.14 -39.44
CA ILE A 789 57.14 14.98 -40.12
C ILE A 789 57.24 14.64 -41.60
N LYS A 790 57.25 13.36 -41.96
CA LYS A 790 57.26 12.92 -43.37
C LYS A 790 56.05 13.44 -44.13
N ARG A 791 54.88 13.54 -43.49
CA ARG A 791 53.67 14.14 -44.09
C ARG A 791 53.75 15.67 -44.12
N TYR A 792 54.27 16.29 -43.07
CA TYR A 792 54.42 17.74 -42.97
C TYR A 792 55.38 18.29 -44.03
N ASN A 793 56.54 17.65 -44.23
CA ASN A 793 57.53 18.07 -45.24
C ASN A 793 57.02 17.95 -46.69
N LYS A 794 55.95 17.18 -46.92
CA LYS A 794 55.28 17.11 -48.23
C LYS A 794 54.31 18.27 -48.47
N LEU A 795 53.97 19.02 -47.43
CA LEU A 795 53.12 20.20 -47.58
C LEU A 795 53.98 21.31 -48.21
N LYS A 796 53.60 21.77 -49.41
CA LYS A 796 54.26 22.89 -50.11
C LYS A 796 53.86 24.23 -49.45
N ILE A 797 54.26 24.43 -48.19
CA ILE A 797 53.83 25.57 -47.34
C ILE A 797 54.90 26.62 -47.21
#